data_AF-A0A8S1P0H0-F1
#
_entry.id   AF-A0A8S1P0H0-F1
#
_cell.length_a   1.000
_cell.length_b   1.000
_cell.length_c   1.000
_cell.angle_alpha   90.00
_cell.angle_beta   90.00
_cell.angle_gamma   90.00
#
_symmetry.space_group_name_H-M   'P 1'
#
loop_
_entity.id
_entity.type
_entity.pdbx_description
1 polymer ?
#
loop_
_entity_poly.entity_id
_entity_poly.type
_entity_poly.pdbx_seq_one_letter_code
_entity_poly.pdbx_strand_id
1 'polypeptide(L)'
;MSQYRPQRNNVSRTHQPQKQDSSLQESDNQHIQNPQFTQEQNTLPRSTYRTPDARVNHFDGISNEEIYKKKINELQKQNDDLREKYLQLSSENQIIIQEQREEIEQYQSEVNILKEQLMQYEIEIKQLNEINQSLKQEISDWEDGFDKLEQDYNNKLKIEEDSQKILAEVQLLNEENQNLQDELQVKDKLYNQCKQQLQSLQIDLNQLQQDSQYNQELLNQKDKEIYQLQQQLERDKELIRKQQEFSNKQDLLTKEIQKLNQQLKLLQKENQDLKNDKQLISQELQENKVNPEYLTKINLLGQEVERLNNTLALKSRELNDYKAQITRMQKEIQNLRMNEFKLQEMNMSLDNLINQYNKFKDDNQILKQQMAQKQIKVNQELDKKIQLLQQESDKLTQQLNSSKKENDYLREQLNIQQQLEDTNRLLKQQVDKLQMQIQQLESDRQSLMQEYQLLSNSYNNQKFNYSQLLQEQQENNDSVFQLKNEIQRLQKIMQDTVEKNHNNNTLQEIVNQQQIELEAANRQIPLLKQTIQKLKNELEITKEFITENKYEQQQQQPLIQQDLKLIDKLQKYEIRFPQLVEEIERLNRILTERNEEILIYKKNSFQQDQVLEKVSAYEGEIERLRQTILLKQQTIDSLQQQKENPGVQDIIFKLQDENRRLTNLVNVRNNEIAELKFKLSEYEQKQKLLGESNSGKYELQNLKLNQEIDQLNQKLLEAKNEISLLKLAKNDKFNEERGKVLTQELDKQIRINKDNEKELMSLRSKFAEVVDAERKLIDCKCLLVLLYNEIERLNQEKENDNLLV
;
A
#
# COMPACT_ATOMS: atom_id res chain seq x y z
N MET A 1 23.66 -8.05 -41.96
CA MET A 1 22.60 -7.20 -42.55
C MET A 1 22.58 -5.86 -41.81
N SER A 2 22.12 -4.81 -42.50
CA SER A 2 21.61 -3.49 -42.02
C SER A 2 21.39 -3.26 -40.50
N GLN A 3 21.62 -2.05 -39.93
CA GLN A 3 22.31 -0.83 -40.39
C GLN A 3 22.43 0.21 -39.23
N TYR A 4 23.00 1.39 -39.51
CA TYR A 4 22.96 2.66 -38.75
C TYR A 4 23.62 2.77 -37.35
N ARG A 5 24.77 3.46 -37.35
CA ARG A 5 25.26 4.36 -36.28
C ARG A 5 25.60 5.72 -36.91
N PRO A 6 25.15 6.87 -36.36
CA PRO A 6 25.69 8.18 -36.74
C PRO A 6 27.11 8.40 -36.15
N GLN A 7 27.89 9.27 -36.79
CA GLN A 7 29.24 9.67 -36.33
C GLN A 7 29.18 10.99 -35.53
N ARG A 8 30.16 11.22 -34.65
CA ARG A 8 30.53 12.56 -34.15
C ARG A 8 31.71 13.09 -34.95
N ASN A 9 31.72 14.39 -35.26
CA ASN A 9 32.96 15.15 -35.49
C ASN A 9 32.75 16.67 -35.29
N ASN A 10 33.86 17.43 -35.25
CA ASN A 10 33.99 18.72 -34.55
C ASN A 10 34.02 19.98 -35.45
N VAL A 11 34.36 21.12 -34.80
CA VAL A 11 34.87 22.43 -35.33
C VAL A 11 33.75 23.36 -35.84
N SER A 12 33.59 24.63 -35.45
CA SER A 12 34.53 25.73 -35.11
C SER A 12 34.09 26.54 -33.86
N ARG A 13 34.96 27.10 -32.99
CA ARG A 13 35.75 28.37 -33.12
C ARG A 13 34.88 29.60 -33.46
N THR A 14 35.00 30.76 -32.78
CA THR A 14 35.96 31.28 -31.76
C THR A 14 35.23 31.56 -30.40
N HIS A 15 35.49 32.49 -29.48
CA HIS A 15 36.42 33.65 -29.33
C HIS A 15 36.72 33.98 -27.82
N GLN A 16 37.28 35.16 -27.56
CA GLN A 16 37.65 35.82 -26.28
C GLN A 16 37.74 37.34 -26.59
N PRO A 17 37.60 38.31 -25.64
CA PRO A 17 38.64 38.52 -24.62
C PRO A 17 38.23 39.14 -23.24
N GLN A 18 39.25 39.16 -22.38
CA GLN A 18 39.64 39.99 -21.22
C GLN A 18 38.78 41.13 -20.60
N LYS A 19 39.05 41.32 -19.30
CA LYS A 19 38.80 42.46 -18.40
C LYS A 19 39.04 43.86 -19.01
N GLN A 20 38.41 44.88 -18.41
CA GLN A 20 39.15 46.07 -17.93
C GLN A 20 38.42 46.82 -16.80
N ASP A 21 39.18 47.58 -16.01
CA ASP A 21 38.71 48.50 -14.97
C ASP A 21 38.18 49.82 -15.58
N SER A 22 37.41 50.61 -14.82
CA SER A 22 37.22 52.05 -15.07
C SER A 22 36.77 52.80 -13.82
N SER A 23 37.35 53.98 -13.61
CA SER A 23 37.07 54.93 -12.52
C SER A 23 37.43 56.34 -12.98
N LEU A 24 36.82 57.36 -12.33
CA LEU A 24 37.13 58.80 -12.39
C LEU A 24 36.54 59.62 -13.56
N GLN A 25 35.97 60.79 -13.17
CA GLN A 25 36.05 62.10 -13.84
C GLN A 25 35.33 62.29 -15.21
N GLU A 26 34.79 63.47 -15.59
CA GLU A 26 34.66 64.77 -14.89
C GLU A 26 33.51 65.66 -15.47
N SER A 27 33.05 66.62 -14.65
CA SER A 27 32.57 68.00 -14.98
C SER A 27 31.54 68.34 -16.10
N ASP A 28 30.69 69.33 -15.74
CA ASP A 28 30.32 70.55 -16.50
C ASP A 28 29.07 70.67 -17.43
N ASN A 29 28.19 71.64 -17.04
CA ASN A 29 27.52 72.71 -17.84
C ASN A 29 26.57 72.33 -19.03
N GLN A 30 25.46 73.05 -19.37
CA GLN A 30 24.93 74.37 -18.95
C GLN A 30 23.44 74.61 -19.35
N HIS A 31 22.77 75.56 -18.65
CA HIS A 31 21.70 76.52 -19.06
C HIS A 31 20.47 76.21 -19.95
N ILE A 32 19.32 76.79 -19.52
CA ILE A 32 18.40 77.70 -20.27
C ILE A 32 17.57 78.48 -19.20
N GLN A 33 17.75 79.81 -19.03
CA GLN A 33 16.86 80.94 -19.42
C GLN A 33 15.43 80.93 -18.80
N ASN A 34 14.77 82.02 -18.38
CA ASN A 34 15.06 83.47 -18.11
C ASN A 34 13.79 84.09 -17.42
N PRO A 35 13.61 85.42 -17.13
CA PRO A 35 14.46 86.59 -17.41
C PRO A 35 14.76 87.53 -16.20
N GLN A 36 15.56 88.55 -16.54
CA GLN A 36 16.10 89.67 -15.77
C GLN A 36 15.06 90.61 -15.09
N PHE A 37 15.54 91.38 -14.11
CA PHE A 37 15.46 92.85 -14.17
C PHE A 37 16.79 93.47 -13.67
N THR A 38 17.07 94.71 -14.07
CA THR A 38 18.41 95.32 -14.03
C THR A 38 18.62 96.35 -12.92
N GLN A 39 19.86 96.46 -12.43
CA GLN A 39 20.37 97.67 -11.78
C GLN A 39 21.31 98.39 -12.75
N GLU A 40 20.96 99.60 -13.21
CA GLU A 40 21.94 100.57 -13.70
C GLU A 40 21.43 102.01 -13.53
N GLN A 41 22.32 102.98 -13.69
CA GLN A 41 22.09 104.38 -13.33
C GLN A 41 21.42 105.16 -14.47
N ASN A 42 20.54 106.14 -14.19
CA ASN A 42 20.67 107.46 -14.81
C ASN A 42 19.84 108.63 -14.23
N THR A 43 20.35 109.80 -14.57
CA THR A 43 20.11 111.17 -14.11
C THR A 43 18.86 111.91 -14.65
N LEU A 44 18.29 112.82 -13.81
CA LEU A 44 17.62 114.11 -14.17
C LEU A 44 16.28 114.08 -14.97
N PRO A 45 15.49 115.20 -15.10
CA PRO A 45 15.67 116.58 -14.61
C PRO A 45 14.46 117.27 -13.88
N ARG A 46 14.80 118.37 -13.16
CA ARG A 46 14.02 119.62 -12.86
C ARG A 46 12.48 119.69 -13.00
N SER A 47 11.85 120.16 -11.92
CA SER A 47 11.12 121.46 -11.88
C SER A 47 11.44 122.15 -10.54
N THR A 48 11.63 123.47 -10.33
CA THR A 48 11.14 124.73 -10.91
C THR A 48 9.77 125.21 -10.41
N TYR A 49 9.66 125.51 -9.11
CA TYR A 49 8.85 126.63 -8.64
C TYR A 49 9.73 127.85 -8.33
N ARG A 50 9.22 129.05 -8.62
CA ARG A 50 9.94 130.33 -8.60
C ARG A 50 8.97 131.45 -8.21
N THR A 51 9.33 132.28 -7.23
CA THR A 51 8.65 133.55 -6.89
C THR A 51 9.44 134.29 -5.81
N PRO A 52 9.39 135.64 -5.74
CA PRO A 52 9.51 136.60 -6.83
C PRO A 52 10.70 137.56 -6.65
N ASP A 53 11.01 138.36 -7.68
CA ASP A 53 12.14 139.28 -7.72
C ASP A 53 11.98 140.54 -6.86
N ALA A 54 13.11 141.18 -6.50
CA ALA A 54 13.16 142.59 -6.08
C ALA A 54 14.40 143.30 -6.66
N ARG A 55 14.25 143.92 -7.84
CA ARG A 55 15.12 145.02 -8.29
C ARG A 55 14.45 146.35 -7.93
N VAL A 56 15.21 147.28 -7.38
CA VAL A 56 14.81 148.70 -7.23
C VAL A 56 15.94 149.56 -7.81
N ASN A 57 15.61 150.41 -8.79
CA ASN A 57 16.52 151.43 -9.31
C ASN A 57 16.43 152.71 -8.44
N HIS A 58 17.42 153.60 -8.57
CA HIS A 58 17.41 154.92 -7.95
C HIS A 58 16.17 155.75 -8.33
N PHE A 59 15.75 156.65 -7.44
CA PHE A 59 15.75 158.10 -7.69
C PHE A 59 15.64 158.91 -6.39
N ASP A 60 15.95 160.20 -6.45
CA ASP A 60 16.03 161.13 -5.32
C ASP A 60 14.65 161.62 -4.79
N GLY A 61 14.65 162.16 -3.56
CA GLY A 61 13.90 163.39 -3.29
C GLY A 61 12.75 163.38 -2.26
N ILE A 62 13.04 163.93 -1.08
CA ILE A 62 12.14 164.76 -0.23
C ILE A 62 10.91 164.10 0.44
N SER A 63 10.99 164.04 1.78
CA SER A 63 9.93 164.22 2.81
C SER A 63 8.47 163.81 2.54
N ASN A 64 7.93 162.90 3.38
CA ASN A 64 6.87 163.23 4.37
C ASN A 64 6.47 162.01 5.23
N GLU A 65 6.06 162.25 6.48
CA GLU A 65 6.12 161.24 7.57
C GLU A 65 4.88 160.32 7.68
N GLU A 66 3.74 160.69 7.10
CA GLU A 66 2.45 160.05 7.40
C GLU A 66 2.18 158.70 6.69
N ILE A 67 2.91 158.39 5.60
CA ILE A 67 2.63 157.21 4.77
C ILE A 67 3.04 155.88 5.47
N TYR A 68 4.10 155.89 6.28
CA TYR A 68 4.70 154.68 6.85
C TYR A 68 3.75 153.90 7.77
N LYS A 69 2.92 154.58 8.59
CA LYS A 69 1.98 153.93 9.51
C LYS A 69 0.95 153.04 8.79
N LYS A 70 0.54 153.42 7.58
CA LYS A 70 -0.42 152.63 6.80
C LYS A 70 0.25 151.39 6.18
N LYS A 71 1.49 151.54 5.72
CA LYS A 71 2.29 150.45 5.12
C LYS A 71 2.66 149.36 6.13
N ILE A 72 2.94 149.74 7.38
CA ILE A 72 3.24 148.79 8.47
C ILE A 72 2.04 147.86 8.71
N ASN A 73 0.82 148.39 8.82
CA ASN A 73 -0.37 147.56 9.06
C ASN A 73 -0.70 146.59 7.90
N GLU A 74 -0.41 146.97 6.64
CA GLU A 74 -0.54 146.05 5.49
C GLU A 74 0.46 144.89 5.59
N LEU A 75 1.72 145.18 5.91
CA LEU A 75 2.78 144.18 6.07
C LEU A 75 2.56 143.28 7.29
N GLN A 76 2.00 143.83 8.38
CA GLN A 76 1.59 143.08 9.56
C GLN A 76 0.59 141.99 9.16
N LYS A 77 -0.51 142.39 8.49
CA LYS A 77 -1.55 141.45 8.04
C LYS A 77 -1.01 140.41 7.05
N GLN A 78 -0.15 140.79 6.11
CA GLN A 78 0.47 139.83 5.19
C GLN A 78 1.32 138.78 5.91
N ASN A 79 1.96 139.14 7.03
CA ASN A 79 2.74 138.21 7.85
C ASN A 79 1.82 137.26 8.65
N ASP A 80 0.68 137.75 9.13
CA ASP A 80 -0.33 136.94 9.81
C ASP A 80 -1.03 135.95 8.84
N ASP A 81 -1.45 136.42 7.66
CA ASP A 81 -1.98 135.57 6.57
C ASP A 81 -0.98 134.47 6.14
N LEU A 82 0.33 134.77 6.15
CA LEU A 82 1.40 133.82 5.85
C LEU A 82 1.66 132.82 6.99
N ARG A 83 1.53 133.26 8.25
CA ARG A 83 1.60 132.38 9.42
C ARG A 83 0.44 131.40 9.45
N GLU A 84 -0.78 131.86 9.18
CA GLU A 84 -1.96 130.99 9.12
C GLU A 84 -1.80 129.91 8.04
N LYS A 85 -1.36 130.28 6.83
CA LYS A 85 -1.03 129.32 5.76
C LYS A 85 0.12 128.37 6.12
N TYR A 86 1.13 128.83 6.85
CA TYR A 86 2.22 127.96 7.31
C TYR A 86 1.74 126.94 8.35
N LEU A 87 0.89 127.35 9.30
CA LEU A 87 0.25 126.44 10.25
C LEU A 87 -0.68 125.44 9.53
N GLN A 88 -1.47 125.90 8.56
CA GLN A 88 -2.36 125.03 7.78
C GLN A 88 -1.55 123.98 6.99
N LEU A 89 -0.54 124.39 6.22
CA LEU A 89 0.38 123.48 5.53
C LEU A 89 1.14 122.57 6.51
N SER A 90 1.50 123.05 7.71
CA SER A 90 2.12 122.19 8.73
C SER A 90 1.17 121.13 9.27
N SER A 91 -0.14 121.42 9.35
CA SER A 91 -1.15 120.44 9.76
C SER A 91 -1.46 119.43 8.64
N GLU A 92 -1.56 119.88 7.39
CA GLU A 92 -1.75 119.03 6.22
C GLU A 92 -0.57 118.06 6.04
N ASN A 93 0.67 118.54 6.19
CA ASN A 93 1.85 117.68 6.17
C ASN A 93 1.90 116.71 7.36
N GLN A 94 1.39 117.08 8.54
CA GLN A 94 1.28 116.14 9.67
C GLN A 94 0.26 115.04 9.41
N ILE A 95 -0.88 115.35 8.77
CA ILE A 95 -1.88 114.36 8.36
C ILE A 95 -1.28 113.41 7.32
N ILE A 96 -0.64 113.92 6.26
CA ILE A 96 0.01 113.09 5.23
C ILE A 96 1.10 112.19 5.82
N ILE A 97 1.90 112.69 6.76
CA ILE A 97 2.91 111.87 7.47
C ILE A 97 2.26 110.80 8.36
N GLN A 98 1.08 111.06 8.92
CA GLN A 98 0.33 110.09 9.73
C GLN A 98 -0.31 109.00 8.85
N GLU A 99 -0.96 109.39 7.74
CA GLU A 99 -1.52 108.47 6.74
C GLU A 99 -0.43 107.54 6.18
N GLN A 100 0.73 108.09 5.82
CA GLN A 100 1.88 107.30 5.34
C GLN A 100 2.46 106.36 6.41
N ARG A 101 2.37 106.70 7.70
CA ARG A 101 2.78 105.80 8.80
C ARG A 101 1.82 104.63 8.93
N GLU A 102 0.52 104.90 8.88
CA GLU A 102 -0.53 103.89 8.99
C GLU A 102 -0.51 102.94 7.76
N GLU A 103 -0.24 103.46 6.56
CA GLU A 103 -0.03 102.66 5.35
C GLU A 103 1.23 101.76 5.46
N ILE A 104 2.35 102.31 5.95
CA ILE A 104 3.58 101.54 6.20
C ILE A 104 3.37 100.46 7.28
N GLU A 105 2.58 100.74 8.31
CA GLU A 105 2.26 99.77 9.38
C GLU A 105 1.35 98.65 8.88
N GLN A 106 0.38 98.96 8.01
CA GLN A 106 -0.43 97.96 7.29
C GLN A 106 0.43 97.05 6.40
N TYR A 107 1.31 97.61 5.56
CA TYR A 107 2.20 96.79 4.72
C TYR A 107 3.19 95.96 5.57
N GLN A 108 3.66 96.46 6.72
CA GLN A 108 4.47 95.66 7.64
C GLN A 108 3.68 94.49 8.25
N SER A 109 2.41 94.68 8.59
CA SER A 109 1.52 93.59 9.05
C SER A 109 1.30 92.55 7.96
N GLU A 110 1.01 92.97 6.73
CA GLU A 110 0.79 92.07 5.58
C GLU A 110 2.06 91.26 5.27
N VAL A 111 3.22 91.91 5.24
CA VAL A 111 4.54 91.26 5.06
C VAL A 111 4.84 90.26 6.17
N ASN A 112 4.36 90.46 7.40
CA ASN A 112 4.54 89.50 8.49
C ASN A 112 3.58 88.31 8.37
N ILE A 113 2.31 88.53 8.01
CA ILE A 113 1.35 87.44 7.72
C ILE A 113 1.85 86.56 6.56
N LEU A 114 2.40 87.16 5.50
CA LEU A 114 2.98 86.43 4.37
C LEU A 114 4.22 85.60 4.77
N LYS A 115 5.05 86.07 5.71
CA LYS A 115 6.17 85.27 6.25
C LYS A 115 5.69 84.07 7.05
N GLU A 116 4.66 84.23 7.89
CA GLU A 116 4.07 83.12 8.66
C GLU A 116 3.47 82.07 7.73
N GLN A 117 2.74 82.48 6.70
CA GLN A 117 2.22 81.57 5.67
C GLN A 117 3.35 80.83 4.92
N LEU A 118 4.42 81.54 4.53
CA LEU A 118 5.56 80.94 3.83
C LEU A 118 6.29 79.92 4.73
N MET A 119 6.51 80.25 6.01
CA MET A 119 7.06 79.33 7.01
C MET A 119 6.16 78.10 7.22
N GLN A 120 4.83 78.27 7.22
CA GLN A 120 3.89 77.16 7.33
C GLN A 120 3.97 76.21 6.13
N TYR A 121 4.05 76.76 4.90
CA TYR A 121 4.25 75.95 3.69
C TYR A 121 5.63 75.26 3.67
N GLU A 122 6.70 75.88 4.20
CA GLU A 122 7.99 75.19 4.35
C GLU A 122 7.94 73.98 5.28
N ILE A 123 7.09 74.02 6.32
CA ILE A 123 6.87 72.89 7.23
C ILE A 123 6.06 71.79 6.53
N GLU A 124 4.99 72.15 5.82
CA GLU A 124 4.16 71.21 5.06
C GLU A 124 4.98 70.51 3.94
N ILE A 125 5.82 71.25 3.22
CA ILE A 125 6.73 70.70 2.19
C ILE A 125 7.74 69.73 2.83
N LYS A 126 8.25 69.98 4.03
CA LYS A 126 9.15 69.03 4.73
C LYS A 126 8.41 67.75 5.10
N GLN A 127 7.23 67.85 5.70
CA GLN A 127 6.40 66.70 6.07
C GLN A 127 6.00 65.85 4.85
N LEU A 128 5.63 66.49 3.73
CA LEU A 128 5.33 65.80 2.48
C LEU A 128 6.55 65.08 1.88
N ASN A 129 7.76 65.63 2.02
CA ASN A 129 8.99 64.97 1.60
C ASN A 129 9.36 63.78 2.50
N GLU A 130 9.17 63.89 3.81
CA GLU A 130 9.37 62.79 4.77
C GLU A 130 8.40 61.63 4.49
N ILE A 131 7.11 61.92 4.25
CA ILE A 131 6.10 60.93 3.85
C ILE A 131 6.48 60.27 2.51
N ASN A 132 6.96 61.05 1.53
CA ASN A 132 7.40 60.54 0.23
C ASN A 132 8.64 59.63 0.32
N GLN A 133 9.57 59.91 1.25
CA GLN A 133 10.67 59.00 1.57
C GLN A 133 10.18 57.71 2.24
N SER A 134 9.26 57.81 3.21
CA SER A 134 8.67 56.63 3.86
C SER A 134 7.96 55.71 2.87
N LEU A 135 7.15 56.26 1.97
CA LEU A 135 6.44 55.49 0.94
C LEU A 135 7.41 54.85 -0.07
N LYS A 136 8.53 55.49 -0.39
CA LYS A 136 9.58 54.90 -1.25
C LYS A 136 10.29 53.73 -0.58
N GLN A 137 10.57 53.82 0.72
CA GLN A 137 11.12 52.68 1.45
C GLN A 137 10.11 51.53 1.50
N GLU A 138 8.84 51.83 1.79
CA GLU A 138 7.79 50.80 1.83
C GLU A 138 7.63 50.10 0.47
N ILE A 139 7.60 50.85 -0.64
CA ILE A 139 7.59 50.26 -2.00
C ILE A 139 8.82 49.36 -2.24
N SER A 140 10.02 49.82 -1.85
CA SER A 140 11.24 49.01 -1.97
C SER A 140 11.15 47.71 -1.15
N ASP A 141 10.57 47.76 0.06
CA ASP A 141 10.40 46.59 0.92
C ASP A 141 9.36 45.61 0.35
N TRP A 142 8.32 46.11 -0.33
CA TRP A 142 7.35 45.30 -1.08
C TRP A 142 7.97 44.65 -2.32
N GLU A 143 8.76 45.37 -3.10
CA GLU A 143 9.49 44.83 -4.27
C GLU A 143 10.46 43.73 -3.83
N ASP A 144 11.27 43.98 -2.81
CA ASP A 144 12.19 43.01 -2.20
C ASP A 144 11.45 41.80 -1.60
N GLY A 145 10.18 41.96 -1.23
CA GLY A 145 9.27 40.87 -0.82
C GLY A 145 8.72 40.05 -1.98
N PHE A 146 8.37 40.69 -3.10
CA PHE A 146 7.90 40.02 -4.32
C PHE A 146 9.00 39.17 -4.98
N ASP A 147 10.22 39.68 -5.09
CA ASP A 147 11.37 38.94 -5.63
C ASP A 147 11.63 37.65 -4.85
N LYS A 148 11.55 37.72 -3.51
CA LYS A 148 11.66 36.53 -2.65
C LYS A 148 10.51 35.57 -2.87
N LEU A 149 9.28 36.05 -3.02
CA LEU A 149 8.10 35.20 -3.27
C LEU A 149 8.17 34.51 -4.64
N GLU A 150 8.64 35.20 -5.69
CA GLU A 150 8.86 34.60 -7.01
C GLU A 150 10.00 33.57 -6.97
N GLN A 151 11.10 33.85 -6.28
CA GLN A 151 12.19 32.89 -6.11
C GLN A 151 11.71 31.64 -5.35
N ASP A 152 10.90 31.80 -4.30
CA ASP A 152 10.33 30.70 -3.52
C ASP A 152 9.28 29.89 -4.31
N TYR A 153 8.49 30.56 -5.16
CA TYR A 153 7.57 29.92 -6.10
C TYR A 153 8.34 29.08 -7.15
N ASN A 154 9.36 29.66 -7.78
CA ASN A 154 10.20 28.96 -8.76
C ASN A 154 10.99 27.78 -8.13
N ASN A 155 11.45 27.92 -6.88
CA ASN A 155 12.04 26.81 -6.11
C ASN A 155 11.02 25.69 -5.85
N LYS A 156 9.76 26.02 -5.54
CA LYS A 156 8.66 25.03 -5.38
C LYS A 156 8.16 24.46 -6.70
N LEU A 157 8.42 25.14 -7.82
CA LEU A 157 8.09 24.66 -9.17
C LEU A 157 9.06 23.59 -9.71
N LYS A 158 10.03 23.12 -8.91
CA LYS A 158 10.90 21.94 -9.15
C LYS A 158 10.17 20.59 -9.32
N ILE A 159 8.85 20.62 -9.57
CA ILE A 159 8.01 19.52 -10.03
C ILE A 159 8.66 18.77 -11.21
N GLU A 160 9.44 19.45 -12.05
CA GLU A 160 10.18 18.80 -13.16
C GLU A 160 11.27 17.82 -12.68
N GLU A 161 11.96 18.09 -11.57
CA GLU A 161 12.96 17.16 -10.99
C GLU A 161 12.28 15.92 -10.38
N ASP A 162 11.16 16.10 -9.69
CA ASP A 162 10.40 14.98 -9.10
C ASP A 162 9.64 14.19 -10.17
N SER A 163 9.13 14.85 -11.21
CA SER A 163 8.57 14.19 -12.40
C SER A 163 9.60 13.31 -13.10
N GLN A 164 10.85 13.77 -13.24
CA GLN A 164 11.95 12.96 -13.79
C GLN A 164 12.31 11.77 -12.89
N LYS A 165 12.29 11.91 -11.55
CA LYS A 165 12.48 10.79 -10.61
C LYS A 165 11.37 9.76 -10.76
N ILE A 166 10.11 10.19 -10.76
CA ILE A 166 8.93 9.31 -10.92
C ILE A 166 8.99 8.59 -12.28
N LEU A 167 9.41 9.27 -13.35
CA LEU A 167 9.57 8.64 -14.66
C LEU A 167 10.64 7.54 -14.66
N ALA A 168 11.76 7.75 -13.96
CA ALA A 168 12.83 6.77 -13.82
C ALA A 168 12.42 5.57 -12.94
N GLU A 169 11.68 5.83 -11.84
CA GLU A 169 11.12 4.80 -10.98
C GLU A 169 10.09 3.92 -11.73
N VAL A 170 9.22 4.54 -12.53
CA VAL A 170 8.28 3.83 -13.42
C VAL A 170 9.02 3.02 -14.50
N GLN A 171 10.19 3.45 -14.97
CA GLN A 171 11.01 2.65 -15.88
C GLN A 171 11.59 1.41 -15.18
N LEU A 172 12.19 1.57 -13.98
CA LEU A 172 12.71 0.47 -13.19
C LEU A 172 11.63 -0.55 -12.82
N LEU A 173 10.44 -0.09 -12.41
CA LEU A 173 9.30 -0.97 -12.10
C LEU A 173 8.77 -1.71 -13.34
N ASN A 174 8.88 -1.15 -14.55
CA ASN A 174 8.55 -1.87 -15.79
C ASN A 174 9.60 -2.95 -16.12
N GLU A 175 10.90 -2.65 -15.91
CA GLU A 175 11.96 -3.65 -16.07
C GLU A 175 11.82 -4.80 -15.06
N GLU A 176 11.49 -4.50 -13.79
CA GLU A 176 11.22 -5.52 -12.77
C GLU A 176 9.99 -6.39 -13.13
N ASN A 177 8.89 -5.78 -13.56
CA ASN A 177 7.70 -6.53 -14.01
C ASN A 177 8.01 -7.45 -15.21
N GLN A 178 8.81 -6.99 -16.18
CA GLN A 178 9.22 -7.83 -17.31
C GLN A 178 10.09 -9.01 -16.85
N ASN A 179 11.06 -8.78 -15.96
CA ASN A 179 11.88 -9.84 -15.38
C ASN A 179 11.04 -10.87 -14.60
N LEU A 180 10.07 -10.42 -13.80
CA LEU A 180 9.14 -11.30 -13.09
C LEU A 180 8.24 -12.11 -14.04
N GLN A 181 7.80 -11.51 -15.15
CA GLN A 181 6.99 -12.18 -16.17
C GLN A 181 7.80 -13.25 -16.94
N ASP A 182 9.09 -12.99 -17.19
CA ASP A 182 9.99 -13.98 -17.79
C ASP A 182 10.34 -15.11 -16.81
N GLU A 183 10.55 -14.81 -15.52
CA GLU A 183 10.73 -15.85 -14.49
C GLU A 183 9.46 -16.71 -14.32
N LEU A 184 8.27 -16.11 -14.42
CA LEU A 184 7.00 -16.83 -14.41
C LEU A 184 6.91 -17.80 -15.60
N GLN A 185 7.29 -17.38 -16.82
CA GLN A 185 7.37 -18.28 -17.97
C GLN A 185 8.36 -19.43 -17.77
N VAL A 186 9.49 -19.19 -17.10
CA VAL A 186 10.47 -20.26 -16.79
C VAL A 186 9.86 -21.26 -15.79
N LYS A 187 9.17 -20.76 -14.74
CA LYS A 187 8.45 -21.61 -13.77
C LYS A 187 7.32 -22.42 -14.42
N ASP A 188 6.56 -21.83 -15.35
CA ASP A 188 5.54 -22.55 -16.14
C ASP A 188 6.15 -23.65 -17.03
N LYS A 189 7.30 -23.37 -17.67
CA LYS A 189 8.02 -24.37 -18.48
C LYS A 189 8.48 -25.55 -17.61
N LEU A 190 9.05 -25.27 -16.43
CA LEU A 190 9.47 -26.29 -15.45
C LEU A 190 8.27 -27.08 -14.90
N TYR A 191 7.17 -26.42 -14.55
CA TYR A 191 5.94 -27.08 -14.08
C TYR A 191 5.37 -28.04 -15.13
N ASN A 192 5.33 -27.63 -16.40
CA ASN A 192 4.87 -28.49 -17.49
C ASN A 192 5.83 -29.67 -17.75
N GLN A 193 7.15 -29.48 -17.61
CA GLN A 193 8.12 -30.58 -17.66
C GLN A 193 7.93 -31.58 -16.51
N CYS A 194 7.79 -31.12 -15.28
CA CYS A 194 7.49 -31.97 -14.12
C CYS A 194 6.16 -32.73 -14.29
N LYS A 195 5.13 -32.08 -14.86
CA LYS A 195 3.84 -32.70 -15.17
C LYS A 195 3.97 -33.82 -16.22
N GLN A 196 4.78 -33.62 -17.26
CA GLN A 196 5.08 -34.64 -18.27
C GLN A 196 5.87 -35.82 -17.67
N GLN A 197 6.87 -35.55 -16.82
CA GLN A 197 7.63 -36.57 -16.10
C GLN A 197 6.76 -37.38 -15.12
N LEU A 198 5.81 -36.73 -14.44
CA LEU A 198 4.83 -37.43 -13.60
C LEU A 198 3.93 -38.36 -14.44
N GLN A 199 3.53 -37.92 -15.63
CA GLN A 199 2.73 -38.74 -16.55
C GLN A 199 3.52 -39.93 -17.11
N SER A 200 4.80 -39.78 -17.47
CA SER A 200 5.63 -40.93 -17.89
C SER A 200 5.85 -41.91 -16.74
N LEU A 201 6.21 -41.42 -15.55
CA LEU A 201 6.38 -42.27 -14.36
C LEU A 201 5.09 -43.01 -13.96
N GLN A 202 3.91 -42.42 -14.18
CA GLN A 202 2.63 -43.10 -13.97
C GLN A 202 2.39 -44.22 -15.00
N ILE A 203 2.81 -44.04 -16.25
CA ILE A 203 2.76 -45.08 -17.29
C ILE A 203 3.73 -46.21 -16.94
N ASP A 204 4.98 -45.88 -16.58
CA ASP A 204 6.01 -46.85 -16.17
C ASP A 204 5.57 -47.65 -14.93
N LEU A 205 4.96 -47.00 -13.94
CA LEU A 205 4.40 -47.64 -12.74
C LEU A 205 3.25 -48.60 -13.11
N ASN A 206 2.35 -48.18 -14.00
CA ASN A 206 1.25 -49.03 -14.46
C ASN A 206 1.76 -50.26 -15.22
N GLN A 207 2.80 -50.11 -16.05
CA GLN A 207 3.44 -51.23 -16.75
C GLN A 207 4.11 -52.19 -15.76
N LEU A 208 4.89 -51.68 -14.80
CA LEU A 208 5.52 -52.49 -13.74
C LEU A 208 4.48 -53.26 -12.90
N GLN A 209 3.30 -52.70 -12.68
CA GLN A 209 2.20 -53.41 -12.00
C GLN A 209 1.64 -54.55 -12.86
N GLN A 210 1.45 -54.35 -14.17
CA GLN A 210 1.03 -55.42 -15.10
C GLN A 210 2.10 -56.52 -15.20
N ASP A 211 3.36 -56.15 -15.36
CA ASP A 211 4.49 -57.07 -15.41
C ASP A 211 4.61 -57.88 -14.10
N SER A 212 4.38 -57.24 -12.94
CA SER A 212 4.37 -57.93 -11.64
C SER A 212 3.19 -58.90 -11.49
N GLN A 213 2.01 -58.57 -12.04
CA GLN A 213 0.85 -59.48 -12.05
C GLN A 213 1.12 -60.68 -12.96
N TYR A 214 1.62 -60.45 -14.17
CA TYR A 214 2.00 -61.51 -15.11
C TYR A 214 3.08 -62.45 -14.54
N ASN A 215 4.11 -61.90 -13.90
CA ASN A 215 5.15 -62.71 -13.25
C ASN A 215 4.59 -63.53 -12.07
N GLN A 216 3.62 -63.01 -11.31
CA GLN A 216 2.95 -63.77 -10.26
C GLN A 216 2.09 -64.90 -10.83
N GLU A 217 1.38 -64.68 -11.95
CA GLU A 217 0.66 -65.74 -12.65
C GLU A 217 1.59 -66.83 -13.21
N LEU A 218 2.73 -66.43 -13.80
CA LEU A 218 3.75 -67.35 -14.31
C LEU A 218 4.38 -68.19 -13.18
N LEU A 219 4.67 -67.58 -12.03
CA LEU A 219 5.12 -68.30 -10.82
C LEU A 219 4.06 -69.30 -10.35
N ASN A 220 2.80 -68.88 -10.25
CA ASN A 220 1.66 -69.74 -9.90
C ASN A 220 1.42 -70.89 -10.91
N GLN A 221 1.90 -70.76 -12.16
CA GLN A 221 1.92 -71.86 -13.14
C GLN A 221 3.11 -72.81 -12.89
N LYS A 222 4.31 -72.28 -12.61
CA LYS A 222 5.49 -73.09 -12.30
C LYS A 222 5.36 -73.87 -11.00
N ASP A 223 4.72 -73.34 -9.97
CA ASP A 223 4.43 -74.09 -8.74
C ASP A 223 3.50 -75.29 -8.99
N LYS A 224 2.52 -75.14 -9.91
CA LYS A 224 1.64 -76.25 -10.34
C LYS A 224 2.42 -77.31 -11.13
N GLU A 225 3.34 -76.90 -12.01
CA GLU A 225 4.21 -77.81 -12.77
C GLU A 225 5.16 -78.58 -11.84
N ILE A 226 5.80 -77.88 -10.89
CA ILE A 226 6.64 -78.49 -9.85
C ILE A 226 5.84 -79.50 -9.02
N TYR A 227 4.63 -79.15 -8.59
CA TYR A 227 3.76 -80.05 -7.82
C TYR A 227 3.36 -81.31 -8.63
N GLN A 228 3.07 -81.18 -9.92
CA GLN A 228 2.80 -82.32 -10.80
C GLN A 228 4.03 -83.23 -10.97
N LEU A 229 5.22 -82.64 -11.17
CA LEU A 229 6.49 -83.37 -11.26
C LEU A 229 6.83 -84.09 -9.95
N GLN A 230 6.60 -83.46 -8.79
CA GLN A 230 6.77 -84.09 -7.47
C GLN A 230 5.84 -85.28 -7.28
N GLN A 231 4.56 -85.17 -7.65
CA GLN A 231 3.64 -86.33 -7.62
C GLN A 231 4.12 -87.47 -8.52
N GLN A 232 4.60 -87.18 -9.72
CA GLN A 232 5.10 -88.21 -10.63
C GLN A 232 6.35 -88.90 -10.07
N LEU A 233 7.30 -88.13 -9.56
CA LEU A 233 8.55 -88.64 -8.99
C LEU A 233 8.30 -89.54 -7.76
N GLU A 234 7.28 -89.27 -6.94
CA GLU A 234 6.93 -90.17 -5.82
C GLU A 234 6.24 -91.47 -6.30
N ARG A 235 5.44 -91.46 -7.38
CA ARG A 235 4.95 -92.69 -8.03
C ARG A 235 6.10 -93.54 -8.56
N ASP A 236 7.09 -92.90 -9.18
CA ASP A 236 8.25 -93.59 -9.76
C ASP A 236 9.14 -94.20 -8.66
N LYS A 237 9.34 -93.50 -7.53
CA LYS A 237 9.95 -94.08 -6.31
C LYS A 237 9.17 -95.30 -5.80
N GLU A 238 7.84 -95.25 -5.77
CA GLU A 238 7.01 -96.38 -5.31
C GLU A 238 7.12 -97.59 -6.26
N LEU A 239 7.20 -97.35 -7.56
CA LEU A 239 7.41 -98.37 -8.57
C LEU A 239 8.80 -99.02 -8.44
N ILE A 240 9.85 -98.22 -8.17
CA ILE A 240 11.20 -98.72 -7.86
C ILE A 240 11.20 -99.58 -6.58
N ARG A 241 10.52 -99.15 -5.51
CA ARG A 241 10.36 -99.96 -4.28
C ARG A 241 9.72 -101.32 -4.59
N LYS A 242 8.64 -101.34 -5.38
CA LYS A 242 7.96 -102.57 -5.81
C LYS A 242 8.86 -103.46 -6.67
N GLN A 243 9.64 -102.89 -7.59
CA GLN A 243 10.62 -103.63 -8.39
C GLN A 243 11.72 -104.26 -7.52
N GLN A 244 12.19 -103.54 -6.50
CA GLN A 244 13.17 -104.06 -5.54
C GLN A 244 12.58 -105.17 -4.66
N GLU A 245 11.31 -105.08 -4.25
CA GLU A 245 10.60 -106.20 -3.60
C GLU A 245 10.50 -107.44 -4.49
N PHE A 246 10.19 -107.29 -5.78
CA PHE A 246 10.16 -108.42 -6.72
C PHE A 246 11.55 -109.03 -6.89
N SER A 247 12.60 -108.21 -7.01
CA SER A 247 13.99 -108.69 -7.05
C SER A 247 14.35 -109.48 -5.79
N ASN A 248 14.03 -108.96 -4.59
CA ASN A 248 14.25 -109.67 -3.32
C ASN A 248 13.48 -111.01 -3.23
N LYS A 249 12.25 -111.07 -3.77
CA LYS A 249 11.46 -112.32 -3.86
C LYS A 249 12.09 -113.32 -4.84
N GLN A 250 12.57 -112.86 -6.00
CA GLN A 250 13.29 -113.68 -6.98
C GLN A 250 14.61 -114.24 -6.42
N ASP A 251 15.32 -113.44 -5.62
CA ASP A 251 16.55 -113.81 -4.93
C ASP A 251 16.32 -114.91 -3.87
N LEU A 252 15.22 -114.80 -3.11
CA LEU A 252 14.79 -115.82 -2.15
C LEU A 252 14.40 -117.12 -2.86
N LEU A 253 13.58 -117.04 -3.92
CA LEU A 253 13.21 -118.20 -4.75
C LEU A 253 14.45 -118.86 -5.38
N THR A 254 15.44 -118.08 -5.81
CA THR A 254 16.69 -118.62 -6.37
C THR A 254 17.51 -119.35 -5.31
N LYS A 255 17.59 -118.81 -4.09
CA LYS A 255 18.24 -119.48 -2.94
C LYS A 255 17.49 -120.74 -2.50
N GLU A 256 16.17 -120.77 -2.64
CA GLU A 256 15.32 -121.95 -2.37
C GLU A 256 15.49 -123.02 -3.46
N ILE A 257 15.49 -122.65 -4.74
CA ILE A 257 15.86 -123.52 -5.87
C ILE A 257 17.28 -124.07 -5.71
N GLN A 258 18.25 -123.29 -5.23
CA GLN A 258 19.60 -123.77 -4.94
C GLN A 258 19.61 -124.81 -3.81
N LYS A 259 18.88 -124.58 -2.71
CA LYS A 259 18.72 -125.57 -1.62
C LYS A 259 18.05 -126.85 -2.10
N LEU A 260 16.97 -126.74 -2.85
CA LEU A 260 16.26 -127.88 -3.43
C LEU A 260 17.18 -128.67 -4.37
N ASN A 261 17.96 -128.01 -5.23
CA ASN A 261 18.96 -128.66 -6.07
C ASN A 261 20.11 -129.30 -5.27
N GLN A 262 20.52 -128.72 -4.14
CA GLN A 262 21.49 -129.34 -3.23
C GLN A 262 20.91 -130.60 -2.56
N GLN A 263 19.67 -130.54 -2.07
CA GLN A 263 18.94 -131.70 -1.54
C GLN A 263 18.74 -132.78 -2.61
N LEU A 264 18.42 -132.40 -3.85
CA LEU A 264 18.23 -133.32 -4.97
C LEU A 264 19.56 -134.00 -5.36
N LYS A 265 20.69 -133.26 -5.36
CA LYS A 265 22.03 -133.84 -5.50
C LYS A 265 22.42 -134.75 -4.33
N LEU A 266 22.07 -134.41 -3.09
CA LEU A 266 22.30 -135.26 -1.93
C LEU A 266 21.49 -136.55 -2.02
N LEU A 267 20.19 -136.47 -2.34
CA LEU A 267 19.32 -137.63 -2.57
C LEU A 267 19.74 -138.48 -3.78
N GLN A 268 20.31 -137.87 -4.83
CA GLN A 268 20.92 -138.60 -5.94
C GLN A 268 22.20 -139.32 -5.51
N LYS A 269 23.07 -138.68 -4.73
CA LYS A 269 24.26 -139.33 -4.16
C LYS A 269 23.86 -140.45 -3.21
N GLU A 270 22.92 -140.21 -2.31
CA GLU A 270 22.38 -141.19 -1.37
C GLU A 270 21.72 -142.37 -2.10
N ASN A 271 20.98 -142.15 -3.19
CA ASN A 271 20.48 -143.26 -4.04
C ASN A 271 21.62 -144.04 -4.72
N GLN A 272 22.71 -143.38 -5.11
CA GLN A 272 23.87 -144.04 -5.72
C GLN A 272 24.69 -144.81 -4.68
N ASP A 273 24.90 -144.23 -3.50
CA ASP A 273 25.58 -144.86 -2.36
C ASP A 273 24.74 -146.04 -1.85
N LEU A 274 23.44 -145.89 -1.61
CA LEU A 274 22.52 -147.00 -1.26
C LEU A 274 22.45 -148.10 -2.34
N LYS A 275 22.75 -147.78 -3.61
CA LYS A 275 22.83 -148.75 -4.70
C LYS A 275 24.16 -149.52 -4.67
N ASN A 276 25.25 -148.87 -4.29
CA ASN A 276 26.54 -149.51 -4.02
C ASN A 276 26.48 -150.36 -2.74
N ASP A 277 25.91 -149.82 -1.66
CA ASP A 277 25.69 -150.51 -0.39
C ASP A 277 24.75 -151.70 -0.61
N LYS A 278 23.73 -151.59 -1.46
CA LYS A 278 22.90 -152.75 -1.85
C LYS A 278 23.70 -153.82 -2.59
N GLN A 279 24.76 -153.49 -3.34
CA GLN A 279 25.66 -154.51 -3.91
C GLN A 279 26.57 -155.12 -2.84
N LEU A 280 27.16 -154.33 -1.96
CA LEU A 280 27.99 -154.79 -0.83
C LEU A 280 27.19 -155.69 0.12
N ILE A 281 26.03 -155.23 0.59
CA ILE A 281 25.11 -155.98 1.46
C ILE A 281 24.62 -157.26 0.75
N SER A 282 24.47 -157.27 -0.58
CA SER A 282 24.14 -158.50 -1.33
C SER A 282 25.30 -159.52 -1.38
N GLN A 283 26.54 -159.10 -1.09
CA GLN A 283 27.69 -159.99 -0.92
C GLN A 283 27.85 -160.39 0.56
N GLU A 284 27.75 -159.44 1.49
CA GLU A 284 27.91 -159.70 2.93
C GLU A 284 26.78 -160.55 3.53
N LEU A 285 25.55 -160.51 2.98
CA LEU A 285 24.45 -161.39 3.43
C LEU A 285 24.69 -162.90 3.16
N GLN A 286 25.71 -163.28 2.39
CA GLN A 286 26.05 -164.70 2.21
C GLN A 286 26.88 -165.29 3.35
N GLU A 287 27.61 -164.49 4.15
CA GLU A 287 28.68 -165.03 5.01
C GLU A 287 28.42 -165.05 6.52
N ASN A 288 27.48 -164.27 7.08
CA ASN A 288 27.26 -164.26 8.54
C ASN A 288 25.83 -164.60 8.99
N LYS A 289 25.65 -165.86 9.39
CA LYS A 289 24.45 -166.36 10.09
C LYS A 289 24.69 -166.41 11.61
N VAL A 290 23.76 -165.79 12.35
CA VAL A 290 23.43 -166.04 13.77
C VAL A 290 24.55 -165.73 14.79
N ASN A 291 24.41 -164.59 15.48
CA ASN A 291 24.94 -164.38 16.83
C ASN A 291 23.88 -163.64 17.68
N PRO A 292 23.40 -164.17 18.81
CA PRO A 292 22.29 -163.57 19.57
C PRO A 292 22.65 -162.33 20.41
N GLU A 293 23.94 -161.96 20.58
CA GLU A 293 24.35 -160.81 21.41
C GLU A 293 23.83 -159.45 20.92
N TYR A 294 23.47 -159.33 19.63
CA TYR A 294 23.01 -158.07 19.05
C TYR A 294 21.75 -157.50 19.72
N LEU A 295 20.86 -158.33 20.27
CA LEU A 295 19.57 -157.85 20.81
C LEU A 295 19.76 -156.91 22.02
N THR A 296 20.68 -157.24 22.92
CA THR A 296 21.03 -156.40 24.08
C THR A 296 21.71 -155.09 23.63
N LYS A 297 22.56 -155.17 22.61
CA LYS A 297 23.27 -154.02 22.04
C LYS A 297 22.32 -153.09 21.28
N ILE A 298 21.32 -153.64 20.58
CA ILE A 298 20.25 -152.89 19.91
C ILE A 298 19.39 -152.11 20.91
N ASN A 299 19.04 -152.70 22.06
CA ASN A 299 18.27 -151.98 23.09
C ASN A 299 19.07 -150.82 23.71
N LEU A 300 20.36 -151.00 23.99
CA LEU A 300 21.23 -149.91 24.46
C LEU A 300 21.43 -148.81 23.40
N LEU A 301 21.62 -149.20 22.13
CA LEU A 301 21.68 -148.26 21.02
C LEU A 301 20.34 -147.54 20.79
N GLY A 302 19.20 -148.19 21.02
CA GLY A 302 17.87 -147.57 20.96
C GLY A 302 17.69 -146.48 22.00
N GLN A 303 18.08 -146.74 23.25
CA GLN A 303 18.08 -145.73 24.32
C GLN A 303 19.04 -144.57 24.03
N GLU A 304 20.23 -144.84 23.48
CA GLU A 304 21.16 -143.79 23.09
C GLU A 304 20.67 -142.97 21.88
N VAL A 305 20.03 -143.61 20.89
CA VAL A 305 19.35 -142.92 19.78
C VAL A 305 18.20 -142.05 20.29
N GLU A 306 17.42 -142.51 21.26
CA GLU A 306 16.36 -141.71 21.89
C GLU A 306 16.95 -140.53 22.69
N ARG A 307 18.03 -140.74 23.43
CA ARG A 307 18.76 -139.66 24.13
C ARG A 307 19.33 -138.64 23.15
N LEU A 308 19.93 -139.08 22.04
CA LEU A 308 20.49 -138.22 20.98
C LEU A 308 19.38 -137.48 20.22
N ASN A 309 18.25 -138.12 19.92
CA ASN A 309 17.09 -137.46 19.29
C ASN A 309 16.49 -136.38 20.19
N ASN A 310 16.35 -136.64 21.49
CA ASN A 310 15.94 -135.62 22.46
C ASN A 310 16.96 -134.47 22.56
N THR A 311 18.27 -134.77 22.52
CA THR A 311 19.34 -133.76 22.47
C THR A 311 19.27 -132.92 21.19
N LEU A 312 19.02 -133.56 20.04
CA LEU A 312 18.86 -132.92 18.73
C LEU A 312 17.62 -132.01 18.71
N ALA A 313 16.51 -132.46 19.30
CA ALA A 313 15.27 -131.68 19.41
C ALA A 313 15.47 -130.42 20.28
N LEU A 314 16.19 -130.53 21.40
CA LEU A 314 16.56 -129.37 22.24
C LEU A 314 17.47 -128.40 21.47
N LYS A 315 18.53 -128.88 20.82
CA LYS A 315 19.42 -128.03 20.01
C LYS A 315 18.73 -127.42 18.79
N SER A 316 17.73 -128.09 18.21
CA SER A 316 16.88 -127.54 17.16
C SER A 316 15.99 -126.40 17.66
N ARG A 317 15.48 -126.48 18.90
CA ARG A 317 14.75 -125.36 19.55
C ARG A 317 15.68 -124.18 19.79
N GLU A 318 16.81 -124.38 20.48
CA GLU A 318 17.83 -123.32 20.69
C GLU A 318 18.21 -122.62 19.38
N LEU A 319 18.48 -123.39 18.32
CA LEU A 319 18.87 -122.87 17.01
C LEU A 319 17.73 -122.06 16.34
N ASN A 320 16.47 -122.38 16.60
CA ASN A 320 15.32 -121.60 16.12
C ASN A 320 15.07 -120.34 16.97
N ASP A 321 15.32 -120.39 18.28
CA ASP A 321 15.29 -119.21 19.15
C ASP A 321 16.38 -118.21 18.78
N TYR A 322 17.61 -118.69 18.50
CA TYR A 322 18.69 -117.85 17.97
C TYR A 322 18.36 -117.26 16.59
N LYS A 323 17.72 -118.01 15.68
CA LYS A 323 17.20 -117.42 14.41
C LYS A 323 16.20 -116.30 14.67
N ALA A 324 15.25 -116.50 15.59
CA ALA A 324 14.27 -115.49 15.94
C ALA A 324 14.92 -114.24 16.54
N GLN A 325 15.94 -114.39 17.38
CA GLN A 325 16.76 -113.30 17.91
C GLN A 325 17.51 -112.55 16.80
N ILE A 326 18.14 -113.27 15.86
CA ILE A 326 18.82 -112.69 14.69
C ILE A 326 17.83 -111.89 13.83
N THR A 327 16.63 -112.41 13.57
CA THR A 327 15.60 -111.66 12.83
C THR A 327 15.11 -110.40 13.57
N ARG A 328 15.07 -110.41 14.90
CA ARG A 328 14.79 -109.18 15.69
C ARG A 328 15.91 -108.16 15.53
N MET A 329 17.17 -108.55 15.74
CA MET A 329 18.34 -107.66 15.59
C MET A 329 18.47 -107.12 14.15
N GLN A 330 18.14 -107.92 13.13
CA GLN A 330 18.14 -107.45 11.73
C GLN A 330 17.09 -106.35 11.48
N LYS A 331 15.88 -106.47 12.05
CA LYS A 331 14.86 -105.40 11.99
C LYS A 331 15.30 -104.15 12.75
N GLU A 332 15.95 -104.32 13.89
CA GLU A 332 16.49 -103.21 14.68
C GLU A 332 17.59 -102.44 13.92
N ILE A 333 18.55 -103.15 13.31
CA ILE A 333 19.57 -102.57 12.42
C ILE A 333 18.93 -101.83 11.23
N GLN A 334 17.86 -102.38 10.64
CA GLN A 334 17.13 -101.72 9.55
C GLN A 334 16.45 -100.42 10.01
N ASN A 335 15.82 -100.43 11.20
CA ASN A 335 15.22 -99.23 11.79
C ASN A 335 16.27 -98.17 12.13
N LEU A 336 17.42 -98.57 12.69
CA LEU A 336 18.52 -97.66 13.01
C LEU A 336 19.08 -96.97 11.74
N ARG A 337 19.29 -97.72 10.64
CA ARG A 337 19.68 -97.15 9.34
C ARG A 337 18.64 -96.18 8.76
N MET A 338 17.35 -96.45 8.95
CA MET A 338 16.29 -95.53 8.53
C MET A 338 16.27 -94.24 9.37
N ASN A 339 16.61 -94.32 10.65
CA ASN A 339 16.76 -93.14 11.51
C ASN A 339 18.04 -92.35 11.20
N GLU A 340 19.14 -93.03 10.87
CA GLU A 340 20.39 -92.42 10.38
C GLU A 340 20.14 -91.59 9.11
N PHE A 341 19.41 -92.13 8.13
CA PHE A 341 19.04 -91.40 6.92
C PHE A 341 18.20 -90.14 7.21
N LYS A 342 17.22 -90.23 8.13
CA LYS A 342 16.43 -89.06 8.58
C LYS A 342 17.27 -88.01 9.29
N LEU A 343 18.29 -88.41 10.04
CA LEU A 343 19.23 -87.48 10.68
C LEU A 343 20.12 -86.79 9.64
N GLN A 344 20.55 -87.50 8.59
CA GLN A 344 21.25 -86.89 7.45
C GLN A 344 20.37 -85.86 6.71
N GLU A 345 19.09 -86.18 6.48
CA GLU A 345 18.10 -85.28 5.88
C GLU A 345 17.85 -84.02 6.75
N MET A 346 17.70 -84.20 8.07
CA MET A 346 17.58 -83.07 9.01
C MET A 346 18.86 -82.22 9.08
N ASN A 347 20.05 -82.82 9.02
CA ASN A 347 21.31 -82.06 8.97
C ASN A 347 21.42 -81.21 7.70
N MET A 348 21.10 -81.77 6.52
CA MET A 348 21.04 -80.99 5.28
C MET A 348 20.00 -79.85 5.34
N SER A 349 18.87 -80.07 6.02
CA SER A 349 17.88 -79.01 6.27
C SER A 349 18.44 -77.90 7.18
N LEU A 350 19.16 -78.28 8.23
CA LEU A 350 19.81 -77.35 9.16
C LEU A 350 20.92 -76.52 8.48
N ASP A 351 21.78 -77.14 7.66
CA ASP A 351 22.83 -76.44 6.89
C ASP A 351 22.22 -75.40 5.93
N ASN A 352 21.11 -75.76 5.26
CA ASN A 352 20.36 -74.82 4.43
C ASN A 352 19.76 -73.66 5.26
N LEU A 353 19.28 -73.93 6.48
CA LEU A 353 18.77 -72.91 7.39
C LEU A 353 19.89 -71.95 7.86
N ILE A 354 21.08 -72.50 8.17
CA ILE A 354 22.28 -71.73 8.54
C ILE A 354 22.72 -70.82 7.39
N ASN A 355 22.71 -71.33 6.15
CA ASN A 355 23.04 -70.53 4.96
C ASN A 355 22.03 -69.41 4.72
N GLN A 356 20.73 -69.65 4.90
CA GLN A 356 19.70 -68.60 4.83
C GLN A 356 19.88 -67.56 5.95
N TYR A 357 20.13 -67.98 7.19
CA TYR A 357 20.39 -67.08 8.32
C TYR A 357 21.61 -66.18 8.07
N ASN A 358 22.71 -66.74 7.58
CA ASN A 358 23.90 -65.97 7.23
C ASN A 358 23.61 -64.94 6.12
N LYS A 359 22.87 -65.33 5.08
CA LYS A 359 22.43 -64.36 4.04
C LYS A 359 21.58 -63.22 4.65
N PHE A 360 20.57 -63.54 5.45
CA PHE A 360 19.73 -62.51 6.07
C PHE A 360 20.50 -61.60 7.05
N LYS A 361 21.54 -62.11 7.70
CA LYS A 361 22.46 -61.33 8.54
C LYS A 361 23.27 -60.34 7.71
N ASP A 362 23.78 -60.77 6.55
CA ASP A 362 24.53 -59.91 5.64
C ASP A 362 23.63 -58.85 4.96
N ASP A 363 22.42 -59.25 4.51
CA ASP A 363 21.38 -58.34 4.01
C ASP A 363 21.01 -57.28 5.07
N ASN A 364 20.89 -57.67 6.35
CA ASN A 364 20.64 -56.76 7.47
C ASN A 364 21.80 -55.78 7.72
N GLN A 365 23.04 -56.21 7.52
CA GLN A 365 24.23 -55.35 7.62
C GLN A 365 24.29 -54.34 6.46
N ILE A 366 23.94 -54.76 5.23
CA ILE A 366 23.82 -53.86 4.08
C ILE A 366 22.71 -52.82 4.30
N LEU A 367 21.53 -53.23 4.78
CA LEU A 367 20.44 -52.32 5.12
C LEU A 367 20.83 -51.29 6.18
N LYS A 368 21.57 -51.70 7.22
CA LYS A 368 22.12 -50.77 8.24
C LYS A 368 23.09 -49.74 7.64
N GLN A 369 23.97 -50.16 6.73
CA GLN A 369 24.87 -49.24 6.02
C GLN A 369 24.09 -48.27 5.11
N GLN A 370 23.09 -48.73 4.38
CA GLN A 370 22.24 -47.87 3.54
C GLN A 370 21.44 -46.86 4.38
N MET A 371 20.90 -47.27 5.53
CA MET A 371 20.21 -46.37 6.46
C MET A 371 21.16 -45.29 7.01
N ALA A 372 22.38 -45.67 7.42
CA ALA A 372 23.38 -44.71 7.89
C ALA A 372 23.78 -43.71 6.78
N GLN A 373 24.00 -44.18 5.54
CA GLN A 373 24.28 -43.30 4.40
C GLN A 373 23.13 -42.36 4.07
N LYS A 374 21.87 -42.83 4.13
CA LYS A 374 20.68 -41.96 3.98
C LYS A 374 20.61 -40.90 5.08
N GLN A 375 20.84 -41.28 6.34
CA GLN A 375 20.84 -40.33 7.46
C GLN A 375 21.91 -39.24 7.29
N ILE A 376 23.12 -39.61 6.85
CA ILE A 376 24.20 -38.64 6.57
C ILE A 376 23.79 -37.64 5.47
N LYS A 377 23.15 -38.11 4.39
CA LYS A 377 22.65 -37.23 3.32
C LYS A 377 21.55 -36.29 3.81
N VAL A 378 20.56 -36.82 4.54
CA VAL A 378 19.46 -36.02 5.11
C VAL A 378 20.02 -34.94 6.05
N ASN A 379 20.97 -35.29 6.92
CA ASN A 379 21.64 -34.31 7.79
C ASN A 379 22.36 -33.22 6.98
N GLN A 380 23.13 -33.59 5.94
CA GLN A 380 23.83 -32.62 5.08
C GLN A 380 22.87 -31.70 4.29
N GLU A 381 21.68 -32.17 3.93
CA GLU A 381 20.65 -31.35 3.29
C GLU A 381 19.95 -30.42 4.29
N LEU A 382 19.70 -30.89 5.51
CA LEU A 382 19.20 -30.07 6.61
C LEU A 382 20.20 -28.98 7.03
N ASP A 383 21.48 -29.31 7.19
CA ASP A 383 22.55 -28.35 7.53
C ASP A 383 22.65 -27.23 6.48
N LYS A 384 22.60 -27.57 5.18
CA LYS A 384 22.55 -26.59 4.09
C LYS A 384 21.30 -25.71 4.16
N LYS A 385 20.13 -26.30 4.46
CA LYS A 385 18.87 -25.55 4.58
C LYS A 385 18.88 -24.62 5.79
N ILE A 386 19.47 -25.04 6.91
CA ILE A 386 19.69 -24.21 8.10
C ILE A 386 20.64 -23.05 7.77
N GLN A 387 21.74 -23.28 7.05
CA GLN A 387 22.66 -22.21 6.61
C GLN A 387 21.98 -21.19 5.68
N LEU A 388 21.12 -21.63 4.75
CA LEU A 388 20.36 -20.73 3.89
C LEU A 388 19.34 -19.90 4.69
N LEU A 389 18.58 -20.53 5.59
CA LEU A 389 17.62 -19.83 6.47
C LEU A 389 18.32 -18.85 7.41
N GLN A 390 19.53 -19.16 7.89
CA GLN A 390 20.35 -18.25 8.69
C GLN A 390 20.75 -17.01 7.88
N GLN A 391 21.26 -17.20 6.65
CA GLN A 391 21.60 -16.09 5.74
C GLN A 391 20.39 -15.24 5.36
N GLU A 392 19.21 -15.84 5.23
CA GLU A 392 17.95 -15.14 4.97
C GLU A 392 17.49 -14.33 6.20
N SER A 393 17.56 -14.91 7.40
CA SER A 393 17.32 -14.20 8.67
C SER A 393 18.27 -13.02 8.86
N ASP A 394 19.55 -13.18 8.54
CA ASP A 394 20.55 -12.11 8.66
C ASP A 394 20.27 -10.97 7.65
N LYS A 395 19.87 -11.29 6.41
CA LYS A 395 19.44 -10.30 5.40
C LYS A 395 18.18 -9.54 5.82
N LEU A 396 17.16 -10.25 6.29
CA LEU A 396 15.91 -9.65 6.80
C LEU A 396 16.19 -8.75 8.01
N THR A 397 17.12 -9.14 8.88
CA THR A 397 17.58 -8.32 10.01
C THR A 397 18.30 -7.06 9.53
N GLN A 398 19.11 -7.13 8.48
CA GLN A 398 19.72 -5.94 7.87
C GLN A 398 18.67 -5.01 7.24
N GLN A 399 17.72 -5.55 6.46
CA GLN A 399 16.63 -4.76 5.86
C GLN A 399 15.76 -4.07 6.93
N LEU A 400 15.40 -4.79 7.99
CA LEU A 400 14.64 -4.24 9.12
C LEU A 400 15.40 -3.09 9.81
N ASN A 401 16.72 -3.21 9.97
CA ASN A 401 17.54 -2.15 10.56
C ASN A 401 17.72 -0.95 9.62
N SER A 402 17.73 -1.15 8.30
CA SER A 402 17.70 -0.05 7.32
C SER A 402 16.37 0.70 7.35
N SER A 403 15.24 -0.03 7.27
CA SER A 403 13.90 0.58 7.27
C SER A 403 13.51 1.19 8.62
N LYS A 404 14.13 0.75 9.72
CA LYS A 404 14.08 1.47 11.02
C LYS A 404 14.76 2.84 10.93
N LYS A 405 16.00 2.93 10.43
CA LYS A 405 16.69 4.22 10.28
C LYS A 405 15.94 5.19 9.37
N GLU A 406 15.33 4.67 8.31
CA GLU A 406 14.41 5.41 7.43
C GLU A 406 13.17 5.91 8.18
N ASN A 407 12.52 5.06 9.00
CA ASN A 407 11.42 5.48 9.87
C ASN A 407 11.83 6.53 10.90
N ASP A 408 13.01 6.40 11.50
CA ASP A 408 13.54 7.33 12.50
C ASP A 408 13.82 8.70 11.85
N TYR A 409 14.39 8.72 10.64
CA TYR A 409 14.57 9.93 9.82
C TYR A 409 13.24 10.57 9.39
N LEU A 410 12.25 9.76 8.97
CA LEU A 410 10.91 10.26 8.62
C LEU A 410 10.17 10.82 9.85
N ARG A 411 10.40 10.25 11.04
CA ARG A 411 9.88 10.80 12.31
C ARG A 411 10.55 12.13 12.68
N GLU A 412 11.85 12.26 12.43
CA GLU A 412 12.59 13.52 12.65
C GLU A 412 12.09 14.62 11.69
N GLN A 413 11.93 14.31 10.40
CA GLN A 413 11.27 15.18 9.41
C GLN A 413 9.86 15.61 9.84
N LEU A 414 9.02 14.66 10.27
CA LEU A 414 7.65 14.95 10.72
C LEU A 414 7.65 15.87 11.96
N ASN A 415 8.59 15.69 12.88
CA ASN A 415 8.73 16.51 14.09
C ASN A 415 9.17 17.95 13.77
N ILE A 416 10.07 18.13 12.78
CA ILE A 416 10.45 19.44 12.23
C ILE A 416 9.23 20.12 11.57
N GLN A 417 8.44 19.36 10.80
CA GLN A 417 7.22 19.85 10.16
C GLN A 417 6.14 20.26 11.18
N GLN A 418 6.02 19.53 12.29
CA GLN A 418 5.12 19.87 13.39
C GLN A 418 5.51 21.20 14.07
N GLN A 419 6.82 21.44 14.28
CA GLN A 419 7.33 22.70 14.82
C GLN A 419 7.07 23.88 13.87
N LEU A 420 7.20 23.67 12.55
CA LEU A 420 6.82 24.65 11.53
C LEU A 420 5.31 24.96 11.56
N GLU A 421 4.46 23.96 11.76
CA GLU A 421 3.01 24.15 11.93
C GLU A 421 2.69 25.02 13.15
N ASP A 422 3.26 24.73 14.32
CA ASP A 422 3.05 25.53 15.53
C ASP A 422 3.59 26.97 15.38
N THR A 423 4.72 27.15 14.69
CA THR A 423 5.28 28.49 14.40
C THR A 423 4.36 29.29 13.47
N ASN A 424 3.83 28.67 12.41
CA ASN A 424 2.85 29.28 11.52
C ASN A 424 1.53 29.61 12.25
N ARG A 425 1.12 28.77 13.20
CA ARG A 425 -0.07 28.98 14.03
C ARG A 425 0.09 30.18 14.97
N LEU A 426 1.29 30.35 15.55
CA LEU A 426 1.64 31.51 16.37
C LEU A 426 1.71 32.82 15.55
N LEU A 427 2.34 32.76 14.37
CA LEU A 427 2.36 33.87 13.40
C LEU A 427 0.95 34.27 12.99
N LYS A 428 0.05 33.31 12.70
CA LYS A 428 -1.33 33.63 12.38
C LYS A 428 -2.08 34.30 13.53
N GLN A 429 -1.89 33.85 14.78
CA GLN A 429 -2.44 34.55 15.94
C GLN A 429 -1.92 35.99 16.10
N GLN A 430 -0.67 36.27 15.71
CA GLN A 430 -0.16 37.65 15.65
C GLN A 430 -0.82 38.46 14.53
N VAL A 431 -0.96 37.90 13.32
CA VAL A 431 -1.64 38.56 12.19
C VAL A 431 -3.09 38.87 12.53
N ASP A 432 -3.87 37.89 12.99
CA ASP A 432 -5.28 38.06 13.37
C ASP A 432 -5.44 39.17 14.44
N LYS A 433 -4.50 39.25 15.39
CA LYS A 433 -4.49 40.27 16.45
C LYS A 433 -4.12 41.67 15.95
N LEU A 434 -3.14 41.78 15.04
CA LEU A 434 -2.80 43.04 14.38
C LEU A 434 -3.95 43.53 13.49
N GLN A 435 -4.62 42.61 12.79
CA GLN A 435 -5.75 42.90 11.93
C GLN A 435 -6.97 43.40 12.73
N MET A 436 -7.21 42.86 13.93
CA MET A 436 -8.15 43.45 14.90
C MET A 436 -7.74 44.86 15.35
N GLN A 437 -6.46 45.12 15.62
CA GLN A 437 -6.01 46.47 16.00
C GLN A 437 -6.20 47.49 14.85
N ILE A 438 -5.96 47.09 13.60
CA ILE A 438 -6.23 47.91 12.42
C ILE A 438 -7.71 48.24 12.33
N GLN A 439 -8.60 47.23 12.42
CA GLN A 439 -10.06 47.45 12.40
C GLN A 439 -10.56 48.37 13.54
N GLN A 440 -9.99 48.25 14.74
CA GLN A 440 -10.30 49.15 15.84
C GLN A 440 -9.87 50.59 15.51
N LEU A 441 -8.62 50.79 15.05
CA LEU A 441 -8.10 52.11 14.67
C LEU A 441 -8.87 52.73 13.49
N GLU A 442 -9.37 51.92 12.55
CA GLU A 442 -10.25 52.40 11.48
C GLU A 442 -11.63 52.82 12.01
N SER A 443 -12.20 52.07 12.97
CA SER A 443 -13.46 52.42 13.63
C SER A 443 -13.33 53.70 14.47
N ASP A 444 -12.22 53.84 15.21
CA ASP A 444 -11.88 55.04 15.98
C ASP A 444 -11.69 56.23 15.04
N ARG A 445 -10.98 56.05 13.90
CA ARG A 445 -10.80 57.10 12.88
C ARG A 445 -12.12 57.51 12.23
N GLN A 446 -13.02 56.57 11.94
CA GLN A 446 -14.35 56.87 11.42
C GLN A 446 -15.20 57.65 12.44
N SER A 447 -15.14 57.26 13.71
CA SER A 447 -15.84 57.95 14.81
C SER A 447 -15.32 59.38 15.00
N LEU A 448 -14.00 59.57 15.01
CA LEU A 448 -13.36 60.88 15.07
C LEU A 448 -13.68 61.75 13.85
N MET A 449 -13.81 61.15 12.66
CA MET A 449 -14.25 61.87 11.46
C MET A 449 -15.72 62.30 11.55
N GLN A 450 -16.58 61.48 12.15
CA GLN A 450 -17.98 61.85 12.42
C GLN A 450 -18.07 62.96 13.48
N GLU A 451 -17.30 62.90 14.57
CA GLU A 451 -17.19 64.02 15.52
C GLU A 451 -16.70 65.30 14.83
N TYR A 452 -15.69 65.21 13.96
CA TYR A 452 -15.20 66.37 13.20
C TYR A 452 -16.25 66.92 12.23
N GLN A 453 -17.04 66.06 11.56
CA GLN A 453 -18.17 66.51 10.75
C GLN A 453 -19.28 67.15 11.59
N LEU A 454 -19.63 66.59 12.75
CA LEU A 454 -20.61 67.17 13.67
C LEU A 454 -20.13 68.52 14.24
N LEU A 455 -18.86 68.63 14.59
CA LEU A 455 -18.23 69.87 15.08
C LEU A 455 -18.14 70.92 13.96
N SER A 456 -17.77 70.52 12.75
CA SER A 456 -17.77 71.40 11.56
C SER A 456 -19.19 71.89 11.24
N ASN A 457 -20.19 71.01 11.27
CA ASN A 457 -21.60 71.38 11.11
C ASN A 457 -22.09 72.30 12.24
N SER A 458 -21.69 72.05 13.49
CA SER A 458 -21.98 72.93 14.64
C SER A 458 -21.32 74.30 14.47
N TYR A 459 -20.08 74.36 14.01
CA TYR A 459 -19.36 75.61 13.74
C TYR A 459 -19.97 76.38 12.56
N ASN A 460 -20.33 75.69 11.47
CA ASN A 460 -21.02 76.29 10.33
C ASN A 460 -22.42 76.78 10.71
N ASN A 461 -23.15 76.05 11.56
CA ASN A 461 -24.43 76.51 12.11
C ASN A 461 -24.24 77.69 13.07
N GLN A 462 -23.20 77.71 13.91
CA GLN A 462 -22.88 78.87 14.74
C GLN A 462 -22.49 80.09 13.90
N LYS A 463 -21.73 79.90 12.81
CA LYS A 463 -21.36 80.95 11.85
C LYS A 463 -22.57 81.46 11.08
N PHE A 464 -23.48 80.57 10.67
CA PHE A 464 -24.76 80.94 10.06
C PHE A 464 -25.64 81.71 11.05
N ASN A 465 -25.77 81.25 12.29
CA ASN A 465 -26.50 81.95 13.35
C ASN A 465 -25.85 83.30 13.70
N TYR A 466 -24.52 83.42 13.66
CA TYR A 466 -23.84 84.72 13.81
C TYR A 466 -24.09 85.64 12.61
N SER A 467 -24.16 85.09 11.39
CA SER A 467 -24.51 85.86 10.20
C SER A 467 -25.97 86.30 10.20
N GLN A 468 -26.89 85.45 10.70
CA GLN A 468 -28.27 85.82 10.97
C GLN A 468 -28.37 86.85 12.09
N LEU A 469 -27.62 86.71 13.20
CA LEU A 469 -27.61 87.69 14.28
C LEU A 469 -27.04 89.05 13.83
N LEU A 470 -26.05 89.05 12.93
CA LEU A 470 -25.49 90.26 12.34
C LEU A 470 -26.48 90.89 11.33
N GLN A 471 -27.19 90.07 10.55
CA GLN A 471 -28.28 90.54 9.69
C GLN A 471 -29.46 91.06 10.51
N GLU A 472 -29.88 90.38 11.58
CA GLU A 472 -30.83 90.86 12.57
C GLU A 472 -30.31 92.14 13.24
N GLN A 473 -29.00 92.35 13.37
CA GLN A 473 -28.45 93.60 13.89
C GLN A 473 -28.50 94.73 12.86
N GLN A 474 -28.42 94.44 11.55
CA GLN A 474 -28.70 95.41 10.49
C GLN A 474 -30.20 95.70 10.39
N GLU A 475 -31.04 94.67 10.38
CA GLU A 475 -32.50 94.78 10.38
C GLU A 475 -33.02 95.42 11.69
N ASN A 476 -32.32 95.29 12.82
CA ASN A 476 -32.58 96.07 14.04
C ASN A 476 -32.03 97.50 13.95
N ASN A 477 -30.98 97.81 13.20
CA ASN A 477 -30.56 99.19 12.97
C ASN A 477 -31.55 99.91 12.02
N ASP A 478 -32.01 99.24 10.97
CA ASP A 478 -33.10 99.73 10.11
C ASP A 478 -34.43 99.79 10.88
N SER A 479 -34.71 98.81 11.74
CA SER A 479 -35.87 98.87 12.64
C SER A 479 -35.70 99.91 13.76
N VAL A 480 -34.49 100.30 14.15
CA VAL A 480 -34.23 101.46 15.02
C VAL A 480 -34.42 102.77 14.25
N PHE A 481 -34.08 102.81 12.96
CA PHE A 481 -34.38 103.96 12.08
C PHE A 481 -35.89 104.09 11.87
N GLN A 482 -36.60 102.98 11.66
CA GLN A 482 -38.06 102.93 11.60
C GLN A 482 -38.69 103.23 12.95
N LEU A 483 -38.23 102.64 14.06
CA LEU A 483 -38.69 102.95 15.43
C LEU A 483 -38.36 104.38 15.85
N LYS A 484 -37.37 105.07 15.27
CA LYS A 484 -37.17 106.50 15.52
C LYS A 484 -38.30 107.35 14.91
N ASN A 485 -38.86 106.91 13.79
CA ASN A 485 -40.07 107.49 13.18
C ASN A 485 -41.36 106.96 13.84
N GLU A 486 -41.38 105.70 14.27
CA GLU A 486 -42.54 105.05 14.86
C GLU A 486 -42.68 105.39 16.34
N ILE A 487 -41.63 105.77 17.08
CA ILE A 487 -41.72 106.39 18.41
C ILE A 487 -42.38 107.78 18.31
N GLN A 488 -42.18 108.53 17.22
CA GLN A 488 -42.96 109.74 16.95
C GLN A 488 -44.44 109.46 16.62
N ARG A 489 -44.81 108.20 16.31
CA ARG A 489 -46.21 107.74 16.15
C ARG A 489 -46.79 107.04 17.39
N LEU A 490 -45.97 106.33 18.17
CA LEU A 490 -46.37 105.55 19.34
C LEU A 490 -46.32 106.36 20.63
N GLN A 491 -45.64 107.50 20.66
CA GLN A 491 -45.96 108.57 21.63
C GLN A 491 -47.40 109.12 21.48
N LYS A 492 -48.15 108.68 20.47
CA LYS A 492 -49.57 109.01 20.23
C LYS A 492 -50.51 107.81 20.36
N ILE A 493 -50.02 106.56 20.38
CA ILE A 493 -50.84 105.34 20.37
C ILE A 493 -50.17 104.27 21.26
N MET A 494 -50.94 103.80 22.25
CA MET A 494 -50.61 102.82 23.31
C MET A 494 -49.57 103.29 24.35
N GLN A 495 -49.80 103.22 25.66
CA GLN A 495 -50.96 102.81 26.46
C GLN A 495 -51.48 101.36 26.24
N ASP A 496 -51.21 100.50 27.24
CA ASP A 496 -51.77 99.15 27.42
C ASP A 496 -51.24 98.08 26.43
N THR A 497 -50.24 97.23 26.77
CA THR A 497 -50.20 96.04 27.67
C THR A 497 -50.79 94.73 27.09
N VAL A 498 -50.31 93.51 27.41
CA VAL A 498 -48.97 92.97 27.79
C VAL A 498 -49.07 91.42 27.88
N GLU A 499 -48.06 90.66 27.40
CA GLU A 499 -47.74 89.26 27.79
C GLU A 499 -48.84 88.14 27.59
N LYS A 500 -48.67 86.82 27.84
CA LYS A 500 -47.52 85.95 28.20
C LYS A 500 -47.65 84.50 27.67
N ASN A 501 -46.75 83.62 28.13
CA ASN A 501 -46.36 82.31 27.60
C ASN A 501 -46.88 81.10 28.43
N HIS A 502 -46.87 79.90 27.80
CA HIS A 502 -46.48 78.56 28.34
C HIS A 502 -47.41 77.62 29.17
N ASN A 503 -47.07 76.31 29.07
CA ASN A 503 -47.24 75.18 30.03
C ASN A 503 -48.64 74.50 30.17
N ASN A 504 -48.81 73.18 30.44
CA ASN A 504 -47.88 72.01 30.50
C ASN A 504 -48.61 70.63 30.46
N ASN A 505 -47.86 69.53 30.33
CA ASN A 505 -48.21 68.12 30.70
C ASN A 505 -49.29 67.39 29.85
N THR A 506 -49.31 66.05 29.70
CA THR A 506 -49.32 65.01 30.76
C THR A 506 -48.83 63.63 30.31
N LEU A 507 -48.16 62.88 31.19
CA LEU A 507 -47.50 61.59 30.93
C LEU A 507 -48.40 60.38 30.56
N GLN A 508 -49.70 60.57 30.36
CA GLN A 508 -50.67 59.47 30.20
C GLN A 508 -50.70 58.88 28.77
N GLU A 509 -50.26 59.64 27.77
CA GLU A 509 -50.37 59.26 26.35
C GLU A 509 -49.35 58.17 25.95
N ILE A 510 -48.15 58.20 26.53
CA ILE A 510 -47.02 57.32 26.17
C ILE A 510 -47.37 55.83 26.35
N VAL A 511 -48.14 55.49 27.40
CA VAL A 511 -48.55 54.11 27.69
C VAL A 511 -49.60 53.60 26.69
N ASN A 512 -50.51 54.46 26.24
CA ASN A 512 -51.49 54.10 25.22
C ASN A 512 -50.84 53.92 23.84
N GLN A 513 -49.84 54.75 23.52
CA GLN A 513 -49.13 54.71 22.24
C GLN A 513 -48.45 53.34 22.01
N GLN A 514 -47.71 52.84 23.00
CA GLN A 514 -46.98 51.57 22.91
C GLN A 514 -47.91 50.34 22.78
N GLN A 515 -49.10 50.39 23.38
CA GLN A 515 -50.10 49.32 23.24
C GLN A 515 -50.63 49.22 21.78
N ILE A 516 -50.80 50.37 21.11
CA ILE A 516 -51.27 50.45 19.72
C ILE A 516 -50.19 49.96 18.75
N GLU A 517 -48.93 50.31 18.99
CA GLU A 517 -47.79 49.86 18.17
C GLU A 517 -47.59 48.33 18.23
N LEU A 518 -47.81 47.71 19.40
CA LEU A 518 -47.72 46.26 19.55
C LEU A 518 -48.85 45.51 18.80
N GLU A 519 -50.06 46.07 18.74
CA GLU A 519 -51.13 45.52 17.88
C GLU A 519 -50.85 45.74 16.39
N ALA A 520 -50.28 46.88 16.01
CA ALA A 520 -49.91 47.16 14.62
C ALA A 520 -48.87 46.15 14.10
N ALA A 521 -47.83 45.88 14.90
CA ALA A 521 -46.80 44.88 14.58
C ALA A 521 -47.41 43.46 14.39
N ASN A 522 -48.30 43.03 15.29
CA ASN A 522 -48.94 41.72 15.19
C ASN A 522 -49.85 41.57 13.94
N ARG A 523 -50.42 42.67 13.44
CA ARG A 523 -51.18 42.69 12.17
C ARG A 523 -50.28 42.62 10.91
N GLN A 524 -48.98 42.93 11.02
CA GLN A 524 -48.03 42.81 9.91
C GLN A 524 -47.46 41.39 9.74
N ILE A 525 -47.42 40.55 10.79
CA ILE A 525 -46.87 39.18 10.71
C ILE A 525 -47.60 38.29 9.68
N PRO A 526 -48.94 38.30 9.56
CA PRO A 526 -49.63 37.57 8.49
C PRO A 526 -49.31 38.10 7.09
N LEU A 527 -49.21 39.43 6.94
CA LEU A 527 -48.82 40.07 5.68
C LEU A 527 -47.40 39.68 5.26
N LEU A 528 -46.44 39.70 6.19
CA LEU A 528 -45.06 39.25 5.93
C LEU A 528 -45.01 37.77 5.51
N LYS A 529 -45.80 36.88 6.13
CA LYS A 529 -45.92 35.49 5.69
C LYS A 529 -46.52 35.37 4.28
N GLN A 530 -47.50 36.20 3.95
CA GLN A 530 -48.11 36.23 2.61
C GLN A 530 -47.16 36.82 1.54
N THR A 531 -46.36 37.83 1.89
CA THR A 531 -45.29 38.40 1.05
C THR A 531 -44.16 37.40 0.84
N ILE A 532 -43.72 36.68 1.89
CA ILE A 532 -42.73 35.60 1.77
C ILE A 532 -43.25 34.50 0.84
N GLN A 533 -44.52 34.10 0.94
CA GLN A 533 -45.09 33.11 0.02
C GLN A 533 -45.23 33.65 -1.42
N LYS A 534 -45.59 34.93 -1.60
CA LYS A 534 -45.56 35.58 -2.93
C LYS A 534 -44.16 35.57 -3.53
N LEU A 535 -43.16 36.06 -2.80
CA LEU A 535 -41.76 36.05 -3.21
C LEU A 535 -41.27 34.63 -3.51
N LYS A 536 -41.73 33.62 -2.77
CA LYS A 536 -41.40 32.21 -3.03
C LYS A 536 -41.98 31.70 -4.36
N ASN A 537 -43.23 32.06 -4.66
CA ASN A 537 -43.88 31.75 -5.94
C ASN A 537 -43.27 32.57 -7.10
N GLU A 538 -42.94 33.85 -6.89
CA GLU A 538 -42.25 34.72 -7.86
C GLU A 538 -40.81 34.23 -8.13
N LEU A 539 -40.16 33.58 -7.15
CA LEU A 539 -38.87 32.92 -7.28
C LEU A 539 -38.95 31.54 -7.96
N GLU A 540 -40.13 30.91 -8.02
CA GLU A 540 -40.40 29.79 -8.94
C GLU A 540 -40.67 30.29 -10.36
N ILE A 541 -41.48 31.35 -10.53
CA ILE A 541 -41.77 31.95 -11.85
C ILE A 541 -40.50 32.53 -12.49
N THR A 542 -39.60 33.17 -11.74
CA THR A 542 -38.30 33.64 -12.28
C THR A 542 -37.32 32.51 -12.56
N LYS A 543 -37.48 31.30 -12.01
CA LYS A 543 -36.73 30.12 -12.48
C LYS A 543 -37.19 29.65 -13.86
N GLU A 544 -38.47 29.84 -14.22
CA GLU A 544 -38.93 29.61 -15.59
C GLU A 544 -38.53 30.75 -16.53
N PHE A 545 -38.48 32.00 -16.05
CA PHE A 545 -38.10 33.15 -16.87
C PHE A 545 -36.58 33.25 -17.15
N ILE A 546 -35.71 32.75 -16.27
CA ILE A 546 -34.25 32.67 -16.51
C ILE A 546 -33.92 31.40 -17.33
N THR A 547 -34.56 31.27 -18.49
CA THR A 547 -34.34 30.17 -19.46
C THR A 547 -33.77 30.65 -20.80
N GLU A 548 -33.62 31.96 -21.03
CA GLU A 548 -33.06 32.50 -22.29
C GLU A 548 -31.54 32.79 -22.26
N ASN A 549 -30.91 33.00 -21.10
CA ASN A 549 -29.46 33.21 -21.01
C ASN A 549 -28.68 31.88 -20.89
N LYS A 550 -28.36 31.28 -22.04
CA LYS A 550 -27.84 29.91 -22.17
C LYS A 550 -26.39 29.64 -21.74
N TYR A 551 -25.65 30.61 -21.20
CA TYR A 551 -24.19 30.47 -21.02
C TYR A 551 -23.69 30.09 -19.62
N GLU A 552 -24.42 30.36 -18.52
CA GLU A 552 -23.87 30.21 -17.17
C GLU A 552 -24.36 28.96 -16.39
N GLN A 553 -25.48 28.34 -16.79
CA GLN A 553 -26.03 27.19 -16.03
C GLN A 553 -25.22 25.88 -16.12
N GLN A 554 -24.21 25.78 -16.98
CA GLN A 554 -23.45 24.52 -17.17
C GLN A 554 -22.56 24.13 -15.96
N GLN A 555 -22.27 25.05 -15.02
CA GLN A 555 -21.35 24.75 -13.91
C GLN A 555 -22.03 24.39 -12.56
N GLN A 556 -23.31 24.71 -12.35
CA GLN A 556 -23.96 24.51 -11.03
C GLN A 556 -24.85 23.25 -10.92
N GLN A 557 -25.35 22.70 -12.02
CA GLN A 557 -26.06 21.40 -11.98
C GLN A 557 -25.23 20.19 -11.48
N PRO A 558 -23.90 20.05 -11.72
CA PRO A 558 -23.17 18.86 -11.28
C PRO A 558 -23.02 18.75 -9.75
N LEU A 559 -22.99 19.87 -9.00
CA LEU A 559 -22.87 19.84 -7.53
C LEU A 559 -24.07 19.16 -6.87
N ILE A 560 -25.29 19.58 -7.22
CA ILE A 560 -26.52 19.05 -6.63
C ILE A 560 -26.68 17.54 -6.95
N GLN A 561 -26.16 17.09 -8.09
CA GLN A 561 -26.07 15.66 -8.43
C GLN A 561 -24.91 14.90 -7.77
N GLN A 562 -23.92 15.56 -7.20
CA GLN A 562 -22.86 14.94 -6.40
C GLN A 562 -23.35 14.72 -4.97
N ASP A 563 -24.02 15.70 -4.35
CA ASP A 563 -24.54 15.59 -2.98
C ASP A 563 -25.55 14.45 -2.83
N LEU A 564 -26.50 14.31 -3.76
CA LEU A 564 -27.45 13.18 -3.76
C LEU A 564 -26.75 11.82 -3.87
N LYS A 565 -25.64 11.73 -4.61
CA LYS A 565 -24.81 10.51 -4.72
C LYS A 565 -23.91 10.29 -3.50
N LEU A 566 -23.61 11.34 -2.74
CA LEU A 566 -22.89 11.25 -1.47
C LEU A 566 -23.82 10.75 -0.36
N ILE A 567 -25.05 11.27 -0.29
CA ILE A 567 -26.09 10.83 0.65
C ILE A 567 -26.44 9.35 0.43
N ASP A 568 -26.68 8.92 -0.81
CA ASP A 568 -26.96 7.51 -1.15
C ASP A 568 -25.77 6.58 -0.81
N LYS A 569 -24.52 7.06 -0.91
CA LYS A 569 -23.34 6.32 -0.41
C LYS A 569 -23.30 6.26 1.12
N LEU A 570 -23.56 7.38 1.80
CA LEU A 570 -23.55 7.44 3.27
C LEU A 570 -24.58 6.50 3.87
N GLN A 571 -25.81 6.48 3.35
CA GLN A 571 -26.86 5.52 3.76
C GLN A 571 -26.44 4.06 3.51
N LYS A 572 -25.72 3.77 2.42
CA LYS A 572 -25.18 2.42 2.16
C LYS A 572 -24.04 2.04 3.10
N TYR A 573 -23.26 2.99 3.61
CA TYR A 573 -22.29 2.73 4.68
C TYR A 573 -22.98 2.59 6.04
N GLU A 574 -23.98 3.41 6.34
CA GLU A 574 -24.78 3.40 7.57
C GLU A 574 -25.53 2.06 7.77
N ILE A 575 -26.02 1.44 6.70
CA ILE A 575 -26.62 0.08 6.74
C ILE A 575 -25.55 -1.02 6.85
N ARG A 576 -24.38 -0.82 6.21
CA ARG A 576 -23.32 -1.84 6.15
C ARG A 576 -22.44 -1.90 7.40
N PHE A 577 -22.32 -0.80 8.16
CA PHE A 577 -21.48 -0.74 9.35
C PHE A 577 -22.03 -1.62 10.50
N PRO A 578 -23.33 -1.63 10.85
CA PRO A 578 -23.91 -2.59 11.79
C PRO A 578 -23.67 -4.05 11.39
N GLN A 579 -23.84 -4.39 10.12
CA GLN A 579 -23.60 -5.75 9.61
C GLN A 579 -22.14 -6.20 9.79
N LEU A 580 -21.19 -5.29 9.64
CA LEU A 580 -19.78 -5.55 9.93
C LEU A 580 -19.52 -5.74 11.44
N VAL A 581 -20.20 -4.99 12.31
CA VAL A 581 -20.10 -5.15 13.76
C VAL A 581 -20.68 -6.51 14.21
N GLU A 582 -21.85 -6.91 13.69
CA GLU A 582 -22.46 -8.21 13.98
C GLU A 582 -21.56 -9.39 13.55
N GLU A 583 -20.94 -9.32 12.36
CA GLU A 583 -20.02 -10.36 11.90
C GLU A 583 -18.71 -10.36 12.72
N ILE A 584 -18.19 -9.20 13.15
CA ILE A 584 -17.05 -9.13 14.07
C ILE A 584 -17.40 -9.77 15.43
N GLU A 585 -18.60 -9.55 15.96
CA GLU A 585 -19.05 -10.21 17.20
C GLU A 585 -19.24 -11.74 17.04
N ARG A 586 -19.73 -12.19 15.88
CA ARG A 586 -19.84 -13.61 15.51
C ARG A 586 -18.46 -14.26 15.48
N LEU A 587 -17.49 -13.62 14.81
CA LEU A 587 -16.11 -14.10 14.72
C LEU A 587 -15.40 -14.11 16.08
N ASN A 588 -15.60 -13.08 16.92
CA ASN A 588 -15.05 -13.03 18.27
C ASN A 588 -15.61 -14.13 19.19
N ARG A 589 -16.90 -14.49 19.06
CA ARG A 589 -17.48 -15.64 19.77
C ARG A 589 -16.85 -16.96 19.34
N ILE A 590 -16.70 -17.18 18.03
CA ILE A 590 -16.04 -18.38 17.47
C ILE A 590 -14.57 -18.48 17.93
N LEU A 591 -13.84 -17.36 17.97
CA LEU A 591 -12.48 -17.29 18.52
C LEU A 591 -12.42 -17.63 20.01
N THR A 592 -13.43 -17.22 20.79
CA THR A 592 -13.51 -17.51 22.22
C THR A 592 -13.74 -19.00 22.46
N GLU A 593 -14.74 -19.62 21.81
CA GLU A 593 -14.96 -21.08 21.85
C GLU A 593 -13.70 -21.86 21.47
N ARG A 594 -13.01 -21.45 20.37
CA ARG A 594 -11.77 -22.08 19.93
C ARG A 594 -10.64 -21.98 20.96
N ASN A 595 -10.50 -20.86 21.66
CA ASN A 595 -9.48 -20.68 22.68
C ASN A 595 -9.75 -21.55 23.93
N GLU A 596 -11.02 -21.72 24.31
CA GLU A 596 -11.41 -22.63 25.40
C GLU A 596 -11.16 -24.11 25.03
N GLU A 597 -11.54 -24.53 23.81
CA GLU A 597 -11.21 -25.87 23.29
C GLU A 597 -9.69 -26.12 23.34
N ILE A 598 -8.87 -25.19 22.84
CA ILE A 598 -7.39 -25.28 22.86
C ILE A 598 -6.85 -25.37 24.29
N LEU A 599 -7.44 -24.66 25.25
CA LEU A 599 -7.04 -24.72 26.66
C LEU A 599 -7.33 -26.10 27.27
N ILE A 600 -8.46 -26.71 26.92
CA ILE A 600 -8.83 -28.08 27.34
C ILE A 600 -7.87 -29.10 26.74
N TYR A 601 -7.57 -29.03 25.43
CA TYR A 601 -6.58 -29.92 24.80
C TYR A 601 -5.19 -29.80 25.46
N LYS A 602 -4.69 -28.58 25.70
CA LYS A 602 -3.40 -28.36 26.38
C LYS A 602 -3.38 -28.93 27.79
N LYS A 603 -4.46 -28.76 28.56
CA LYS A 603 -4.60 -29.32 29.91
C LYS A 603 -4.57 -30.85 29.92
N ASN A 604 -5.26 -31.48 28.97
CA ASN A 604 -5.30 -32.94 28.83
C ASN A 604 -3.94 -33.51 28.38
N SER A 605 -3.25 -32.85 27.43
CA SER A 605 -1.88 -33.23 27.02
C SER A 605 -0.92 -33.20 28.22
N PHE A 606 -0.88 -32.09 28.95
CA PHE A 606 0.02 -31.95 30.11
C PHE A 606 -0.25 -32.98 31.21
N GLN A 607 -1.49 -33.44 31.36
CA GLN A 607 -1.85 -34.54 32.27
C GLN A 607 -1.40 -35.91 31.73
N GLN A 608 -1.46 -36.13 30.42
CA GLN A 608 -0.93 -37.33 29.75
C GLN A 608 0.60 -37.42 29.90
N ASP A 609 1.31 -36.30 29.67
CA ASP A 609 2.76 -36.19 29.79
C ASP A 609 3.26 -36.54 31.21
N GLN A 610 2.61 -35.99 32.26
CA GLN A 610 2.94 -36.30 33.66
C GLN A 610 2.68 -37.76 34.05
N VAL A 611 1.74 -38.45 33.40
CA VAL A 611 1.50 -39.88 33.63
C VAL A 611 2.54 -40.73 32.90
N LEU A 612 2.93 -40.33 31.68
CA LEU A 612 3.97 -40.99 30.89
C LEU A 612 5.36 -40.89 31.58
N GLU A 613 5.69 -39.72 32.15
CA GLU A 613 6.90 -39.53 32.96
C GLU A 613 6.95 -40.49 34.16
N LYS A 614 5.82 -40.64 34.88
CA LYS A 614 5.71 -41.56 36.03
C LYS A 614 5.83 -43.03 35.61
N VAL A 615 5.24 -43.42 34.48
CA VAL A 615 5.42 -44.77 33.91
C VAL A 615 6.91 -45.02 33.64
N SER A 616 7.58 -44.09 32.95
CA SER A 616 9.02 -44.21 32.64
C SER A 616 9.89 -44.30 33.91
N ALA A 617 9.60 -43.48 34.92
CA ALA A 617 10.29 -43.51 36.21
C ALA A 617 10.14 -44.86 36.94
N TYR A 618 8.93 -45.44 36.95
CA TYR A 618 8.69 -46.75 37.57
C TYR A 618 9.26 -47.92 36.74
N GLU A 619 9.25 -47.85 35.41
CA GLU A 619 9.92 -48.84 34.56
C GLU A 619 11.45 -48.84 34.81
N GLY A 620 12.05 -47.65 34.94
CA GLY A 620 13.44 -47.50 35.35
C GLY A 620 13.73 -47.88 36.80
N GLU A 621 12.74 -47.85 37.71
CA GLU A 621 12.87 -48.40 39.07
C GLU A 621 12.82 -49.94 39.06
N ILE A 622 11.86 -50.54 38.35
CA ILE A 622 11.73 -51.99 38.19
C ILE A 622 13.00 -52.61 37.60
N GLU A 623 13.60 -51.98 36.60
CA GLU A 623 14.79 -52.55 35.96
C GLU A 623 16.01 -52.54 36.91
N ARG A 624 16.19 -51.48 37.71
CA ARG A 624 17.19 -51.45 38.79
C ARG A 624 16.90 -52.50 39.87
N LEU A 625 15.64 -52.72 40.22
CA LEU A 625 15.24 -53.77 41.18
C LEU A 625 15.52 -55.18 40.62
N ARG A 626 15.21 -55.45 39.35
CA ARG A 626 15.52 -56.72 38.66
C ARG A 626 17.01 -57.02 38.65
N GLN A 627 17.84 -56.03 38.31
CA GLN A 627 19.29 -56.17 38.33
C GLN A 627 19.82 -56.45 39.75
N THR A 628 19.24 -55.79 40.77
CA THR A 628 19.56 -56.05 42.19
C THR A 628 19.19 -57.48 42.61
N ILE A 629 18.00 -57.97 42.21
CA ILE A 629 17.55 -59.35 42.48
C ILE A 629 18.48 -60.36 41.82
N LEU A 630 18.90 -60.11 40.57
CA LEU A 630 19.80 -60.97 39.80
C LEU A 630 21.18 -61.08 40.47
N LEU A 631 21.78 -59.96 40.87
CA LEU A 631 23.08 -59.93 41.56
C LEU A 631 23.01 -60.64 42.92
N LYS A 632 21.93 -60.44 43.69
CA LYS A 632 21.70 -61.16 44.94
C LYS A 632 21.46 -62.65 44.72
N GLN A 633 20.80 -63.05 43.64
CA GLN A 633 20.63 -64.46 43.28
C GLN A 633 21.97 -65.12 42.93
N GLN A 634 22.78 -64.48 42.09
CA GLN A 634 24.15 -64.94 41.79
C GLN A 634 25.02 -65.05 43.06
N THR A 635 24.82 -64.15 44.02
CA THR A 635 25.47 -64.19 45.35
C THR A 635 24.99 -65.39 46.17
N ILE A 636 23.67 -65.64 46.23
CA ILE A 636 23.08 -66.82 46.86
C ILE A 636 23.64 -68.10 46.22
N ASP A 637 23.67 -68.19 44.90
CA ASP A 637 24.10 -69.38 44.17
C ASP A 637 25.60 -69.67 44.35
N SER A 638 26.41 -68.62 44.52
CA SER A 638 27.84 -68.72 44.86
C SER A 638 28.05 -69.16 46.31
N LEU A 639 27.35 -68.55 47.27
CA LEU A 639 27.39 -68.95 48.69
C LEU A 639 26.87 -70.37 48.91
N GLN A 640 25.93 -70.83 48.09
CA GLN A 640 25.43 -72.20 48.08
C GLN A 640 26.47 -73.26 47.68
N GLN A 641 27.65 -72.87 47.21
CA GLN A 641 28.79 -73.77 46.99
C GLN A 641 29.66 -73.94 48.25
N GLN A 642 29.44 -73.11 49.29
CA GLN A 642 30.18 -73.10 50.56
C GLN A 642 29.32 -73.61 51.75
N LYS A 643 28.36 -74.51 51.46
CA LYS A 643 27.28 -74.96 52.39
C LYS A 643 27.74 -75.60 53.70
N GLU A 644 29.00 -76.04 53.79
CA GLU A 644 29.57 -76.68 54.98
C GLU A 644 29.85 -75.69 56.13
N ASN A 645 29.88 -74.38 55.88
CA ASN A 645 30.02 -73.36 56.91
C ASN A 645 28.64 -72.91 57.45
N PRO A 646 28.31 -73.13 58.74
CA PRO A 646 27.02 -72.72 59.31
C PRO A 646 26.70 -71.23 59.15
N GLY A 647 27.72 -70.36 59.27
CA GLY A 647 27.55 -68.91 59.14
C GLY A 647 27.14 -68.46 57.72
N VAL A 648 27.39 -69.29 56.71
CA VAL A 648 26.98 -69.02 55.32
C VAL A 648 25.50 -69.30 55.10
N GLN A 649 24.90 -70.27 55.82
CA GLN A 649 23.48 -70.59 55.71
C GLN A 649 22.60 -69.43 56.20
N ASP A 650 23.02 -68.78 57.29
CA ASP A 650 22.39 -67.58 57.84
C ASP A 650 22.38 -66.39 56.86
N ILE A 651 23.45 -66.24 56.07
CA ILE A 651 23.59 -65.20 55.04
C ILE A 651 22.72 -65.54 53.82
N ILE A 652 22.70 -66.80 53.38
CA ILE A 652 21.82 -67.28 52.31
C ILE A 652 20.35 -67.01 52.66
N PHE A 653 19.92 -67.34 53.89
CA PHE A 653 18.53 -67.12 54.32
C PHE A 653 18.15 -65.64 54.32
N LYS A 654 19.03 -64.75 54.81
CA LYS A 654 18.82 -63.30 54.80
C LYS A 654 18.72 -62.74 53.37
N LEU A 655 19.61 -63.18 52.47
CA LEU A 655 19.56 -62.79 51.05
C LEU A 655 18.31 -63.33 50.34
N GLN A 656 17.83 -64.53 50.68
CA GLN A 656 16.61 -65.11 50.12
C GLN A 656 15.36 -64.33 50.54
N ASP A 657 15.23 -63.94 51.81
CA ASP A 657 14.12 -63.09 52.26
C ASP A 657 14.20 -61.69 51.64
N GLU A 658 15.39 -61.11 51.53
CA GLU A 658 15.59 -59.82 50.86
C GLU A 658 15.22 -59.88 49.36
N ASN A 659 15.63 -60.93 48.63
CA ASN A 659 15.19 -61.15 47.25
C ASN A 659 13.66 -61.28 47.15
N ARG A 660 13.02 -61.99 48.10
CA ARG A 660 11.56 -62.12 48.14
C ARG A 660 10.87 -60.77 48.35
N ARG A 661 11.41 -59.90 49.20
CA ARG A 661 10.92 -58.52 49.40
C ARG A 661 11.09 -57.67 48.13
N LEU A 662 12.23 -57.76 47.45
CA LEU A 662 12.49 -57.03 46.20
C LEU A 662 11.58 -57.50 45.06
N THR A 663 11.34 -58.81 44.92
CA THR A 663 10.38 -59.36 43.95
C THR A 663 8.95 -58.87 44.24
N ASN A 664 8.54 -58.81 45.51
CA ASN A 664 7.24 -58.24 45.89
C ASN A 664 7.14 -56.76 45.54
N LEU A 665 8.20 -55.97 45.73
CA LEU A 665 8.24 -54.55 45.35
C LEU A 665 8.13 -54.37 43.82
N VAL A 666 8.83 -55.19 43.04
CA VAL A 666 8.67 -55.23 41.57
C VAL A 666 7.22 -55.51 41.17
N ASN A 667 6.53 -56.44 41.85
CA ASN A 667 5.12 -56.73 41.57
C ASN A 667 4.20 -55.54 41.91
N VAL A 668 4.45 -54.81 43.00
CA VAL A 668 3.71 -53.58 43.33
C VAL A 668 3.91 -52.52 42.23
N ARG A 669 5.17 -52.26 41.81
CA ARG A 669 5.45 -51.29 40.74
C ARG A 669 4.84 -51.67 39.39
N ASN A 670 4.78 -52.97 39.05
CA ASN A 670 4.09 -53.42 37.84
C ASN A 670 2.58 -53.09 37.87
N ASN A 671 1.94 -53.24 39.04
CA ASN A 671 0.53 -52.89 39.20
C ASN A 671 0.30 -51.37 39.10
N GLU A 672 1.17 -50.55 39.71
CA GLU A 672 1.12 -49.09 39.59
C GLU A 672 1.30 -48.64 38.13
N ILE A 673 2.21 -49.26 37.36
CA ILE A 673 2.36 -49.02 35.92
C ILE A 673 1.10 -49.43 35.15
N ALA A 674 0.45 -50.54 35.50
CA ALA A 674 -0.79 -50.97 34.86
C ALA A 674 -1.93 -49.96 35.08
N GLU A 675 -2.08 -49.42 36.29
CA GLU A 675 -3.03 -48.33 36.56
C GLU A 675 -2.72 -47.04 35.81
N LEU A 676 -1.43 -46.66 35.71
CA LEU A 676 -1.02 -45.46 34.98
C LEU A 676 -1.24 -45.64 33.46
N LYS A 677 -0.99 -46.82 32.90
CA LYS A 677 -1.28 -47.15 31.49
C LYS A 677 -2.79 -47.20 31.21
N PHE A 678 -3.61 -47.66 32.15
CA PHE A 678 -5.07 -47.54 32.05
C PHE A 678 -5.49 -46.05 32.00
N LYS A 679 -4.93 -45.20 32.87
CA LYS A 679 -5.20 -43.75 32.87
C LYS A 679 -4.72 -43.06 31.57
N LEU A 680 -3.60 -43.47 30.97
CA LEU A 680 -3.20 -43.00 29.63
C LEU A 680 -4.26 -43.34 28.57
N SER A 681 -4.76 -44.58 28.56
CA SER A 681 -5.81 -45.00 27.62
C SER A 681 -7.12 -44.21 27.82
N GLU A 682 -7.49 -43.86 29.05
CA GLU A 682 -8.61 -42.94 29.28
C GLU A 682 -8.38 -41.54 28.69
N TYR A 683 -7.16 -40.98 28.78
CA TYR A 683 -6.85 -39.67 28.20
C TYR A 683 -6.86 -39.72 26.66
N GLU A 684 -6.32 -40.78 26.06
CA GLU A 684 -6.39 -41.02 24.61
C GLU A 684 -7.84 -41.15 24.13
N GLN A 685 -8.68 -41.90 24.85
CA GLN A 685 -10.10 -42.04 24.52
C GLN A 685 -10.85 -40.70 24.67
N LYS A 686 -10.54 -39.90 25.70
CA LYS A 686 -11.10 -38.55 25.89
C LYS A 686 -10.66 -37.58 24.78
N GLN A 687 -9.40 -37.62 24.35
CA GLN A 687 -8.93 -36.86 23.18
C GLN A 687 -9.63 -37.28 21.89
N LYS A 688 -9.80 -38.59 21.67
CA LYS A 688 -10.49 -39.12 20.47
C LYS A 688 -11.95 -38.67 20.41
N LEU A 689 -12.68 -38.77 21.53
CA LEU A 689 -14.06 -38.29 21.64
C LEU A 689 -14.18 -36.77 21.45
N LEU A 690 -13.23 -35.97 21.95
CA LEU A 690 -13.16 -34.55 21.64
C LEU A 690 -12.95 -34.29 20.14
N GLY A 691 -12.05 -35.04 19.50
CA GLY A 691 -11.79 -34.95 18.06
C GLY A 691 -13.01 -35.29 17.20
N GLU A 692 -13.70 -36.39 17.51
CA GLU A 692 -14.91 -36.86 16.83
C GLU A 692 -16.11 -35.92 17.04
N SER A 693 -16.29 -35.40 18.27
CA SER A 693 -17.32 -34.38 18.56
C SER A 693 -17.05 -33.07 17.82
N ASN A 694 -15.77 -32.72 17.62
CA ASN A 694 -15.36 -31.50 16.94
C ASN A 694 -15.48 -31.63 15.42
N SER A 695 -15.13 -32.76 14.81
CA SER A 695 -15.21 -32.91 13.34
C SER A 695 -16.65 -32.73 12.85
N GLY A 696 -17.64 -33.34 13.50
CA GLY A 696 -19.06 -33.15 13.16
C GLY A 696 -19.55 -31.71 13.32
N LYS A 697 -19.09 -30.99 14.36
CA LYS A 697 -19.39 -29.55 14.56
C LYS A 697 -18.80 -28.71 13.42
N TYR A 698 -17.57 -29.00 12.99
CA TYR A 698 -16.88 -28.27 11.92
C TYR A 698 -17.36 -28.64 10.51
N GLU A 699 -17.77 -29.88 10.25
CA GLU A 699 -18.43 -30.27 9.00
C GLU A 699 -19.76 -29.52 8.83
N LEU A 700 -20.59 -29.45 9.87
CA LEU A 700 -21.85 -28.71 9.85
C LEU A 700 -21.64 -27.19 9.71
N GLN A 701 -20.58 -26.65 10.31
CA GLN A 701 -20.23 -25.23 10.19
C GLN A 701 -19.69 -24.89 8.79
N ASN A 702 -18.82 -25.73 8.22
CA ASN A 702 -18.33 -25.59 6.84
C ASN A 702 -19.46 -25.76 5.81
N LEU A 703 -20.43 -26.65 6.05
CA LEU A 703 -21.61 -26.80 5.19
C LEU A 703 -22.41 -25.50 5.13
N LYS A 704 -22.64 -24.84 6.28
CA LYS A 704 -23.29 -23.52 6.33
C LYS A 704 -22.45 -22.42 5.67
N LEU A 705 -21.14 -22.41 5.91
CA LEU A 705 -20.25 -21.40 5.32
C LEU A 705 -20.22 -21.51 3.79
N ASN A 706 -20.19 -22.73 3.25
CA ASN A 706 -20.30 -22.98 1.81
C ASN A 706 -21.66 -22.52 1.27
N GLN A 707 -22.76 -22.75 1.99
CA GLN A 707 -24.09 -22.24 1.61
C GLN A 707 -24.17 -20.70 1.63
N GLU A 708 -23.50 -20.03 2.58
CA GLU A 708 -23.35 -18.56 2.56
C GLU A 708 -22.52 -18.09 1.35
N ILE A 709 -21.41 -18.78 1.06
CA ILE A 709 -20.52 -18.50 -0.09
C ILE A 709 -21.26 -18.68 -1.43
N ASP A 710 -22.04 -19.76 -1.60
CA ASP A 710 -22.81 -20.02 -2.82
C ASP A 710 -23.90 -18.95 -3.02
N GLN A 711 -24.61 -18.54 -1.96
CA GLN A 711 -25.57 -17.44 -2.02
C GLN A 711 -24.91 -16.09 -2.36
N LEU A 712 -23.71 -15.82 -1.84
CA LEU A 712 -22.95 -14.62 -2.17
C LEU A 712 -22.44 -14.64 -3.63
N ASN A 713 -21.96 -15.80 -4.10
CA ASN A 713 -21.57 -16.01 -5.49
C ASN A 713 -22.74 -15.83 -6.46
N GLN A 714 -23.92 -16.33 -6.10
CA GLN A 714 -25.14 -16.15 -6.89
C GLN A 714 -25.55 -14.67 -6.97
N LYS A 715 -25.60 -13.96 -5.82
CA LYS A 715 -25.88 -12.51 -5.79
C LYS A 715 -24.83 -11.70 -6.58
N LEU A 716 -23.56 -12.11 -6.53
CA LEU A 716 -22.48 -11.50 -7.31
C LEU A 716 -22.66 -11.74 -8.83
N LEU A 717 -23.15 -12.91 -9.23
CA LEU A 717 -23.47 -13.22 -10.62
C LEU A 717 -24.68 -12.42 -11.13
N GLU A 718 -25.74 -12.32 -10.32
CA GLU A 718 -26.91 -11.50 -10.58
C GLU A 718 -26.52 -10.02 -10.77
N ALA A 719 -25.73 -9.44 -9.86
CA ALA A 719 -25.22 -8.08 -9.96
C ALA A 719 -24.27 -7.88 -11.18
N LYS A 720 -23.45 -8.88 -11.54
CA LYS A 720 -22.62 -8.84 -12.78
C LYS A 720 -23.49 -8.83 -14.03
N ASN A 721 -24.59 -9.57 -14.05
CA ASN A 721 -25.53 -9.61 -15.16
C ASN A 721 -26.28 -8.28 -15.30
N GLU A 722 -26.75 -7.70 -14.18
CA GLU A 722 -27.37 -6.37 -14.15
C GLU A 722 -26.40 -5.27 -14.63
N ILE A 723 -25.16 -5.25 -14.13
CA ILE A 723 -24.11 -4.33 -14.61
C ILE A 723 -23.84 -4.50 -16.11
N SER A 724 -23.94 -5.72 -16.64
CA SER A 724 -23.73 -6.00 -18.06
C SER A 724 -24.90 -5.51 -18.93
N LEU A 725 -26.14 -5.68 -18.47
CA LEU A 725 -27.33 -5.12 -19.11
C LEU A 725 -27.32 -3.58 -19.08
N LEU A 726 -26.94 -2.97 -17.96
CA LEU A 726 -26.76 -1.52 -17.83
C LEU A 726 -25.64 -0.98 -18.72
N LYS A 727 -24.55 -1.73 -18.90
CA LYS A 727 -23.47 -1.38 -19.85
C LYS A 727 -23.98 -1.41 -21.30
N LEU A 728 -24.71 -2.44 -21.71
CA LEU A 728 -25.31 -2.53 -23.04
C LEU A 728 -26.25 -1.34 -23.31
N ALA A 729 -27.25 -1.13 -22.45
CA ALA A 729 -28.22 -0.04 -22.60
C ALA A 729 -27.59 1.37 -22.59
N LYS A 730 -26.45 1.55 -21.91
CA LYS A 730 -25.67 2.81 -21.94
C LYS A 730 -24.86 2.95 -23.23
N ASN A 731 -24.33 1.85 -23.76
CA ASN A 731 -23.57 1.84 -25.03
C ASN A 731 -24.48 2.16 -26.22
N ASP A 732 -25.71 1.62 -26.22
CA ASP A 732 -26.69 1.86 -27.28
C ASP A 732 -27.09 3.34 -27.36
N LYS A 733 -27.39 3.97 -26.21
CA LYS A 733 -27.64 5.43 -26.16
C LYS A 733 -26.44 6.27 -26.60
N PHE A 734 -25.22 5.91 -26.18
CA PHE A 734 -24.01 6.61 -26.58
C PHE A 734 -23.75 6.51 -28.09
N ASN A 735 -24.03 5.36 -28.69
CA ASN A 735 -23.96 5.17 -30.14
C ASN A 735 -25.05 5.95 -30.89
N GLU A 736 -26.27 6.06 -30.33
CA GLU A 736 -27.36 6.85 -30.90
C GLU A 736 -27.04 8.37 -30.88
N GLU A 737 -26.51 8.90 -29.77
CA GLU A 737 -26.06 10.30 -29.68
C GLU A 737 -24.87 10.57 -30.59
N ARG A 738 -23.86 9.68 -30.60
CA ARG A 738 -22.71 9.78 -31.52
C ARG A 738 -23.15 9.74 -32.98
N GLY A 739 -24.15 8.94 -33.33
CA GLY A 739 -24.76 8.91 -34.65
C GLY A 739 -25.36 10.26 -35.03
N LYS A 740 -26.19 10.84 -34.15
CA LYS A 740 -26.81 12.16 -34.37
C LYS A 740 -25.77 13.28 -34.56
N VAL A 741 -24.71 13.29 -33.75
CA VAL A 741 -23.61 14.28 -33.88
C VAL A 741 -22.85 14.10 -35.21
N LEU A 742 -22.55 12.86 -35.61
CA LEU A 742 -21.89 12.58 -36.89
C LEU A 742 -22.75 12.98 -38.10
N THR A 743 -24.07 12.76 -38.05
CA THR A 743 -25.00 13.24 -39.08
C THR A 743 -25.02 14.77 -39.16
N GLN A 744 -25.06 15.47 -38.01
CA GLN A 744 -25.05 16.94 -37.98
C GLN A 744 -23.75 17.54 -38.54
N GLU A 745 -22.59 16.98 -38.21
CA GLU A 745 -21.31 17.47 -38.74
C GLU A 745 -21.13 17.12 -40.23
N LEU A 746 -21.67 15.97 -40.69
CA LEU A 746 -21.72 15.62 -42.11
C LEU A 746 -22.60 16.60 -42.91
N ASP A 747 -23.80 16.92 -42.42
CA ASP A 747 -24.70 17.92 -43.02
C ASP A 747 -24.06 19.32 -43.07
N LYS A 748 -23.27 19.67 -42.05
CA LYS A 748 -22.50 20.92 -41.98
C LYS A 748 -21.37 20.96 -43.02
N GLN A 749 -20.61 19.88 -43.17
CA GLN A 749 -19.61 19.73 -44.23
C GLN A 749 -20.22 19.74 -45.65
N ILE A 750 -21.40 19.14 -45.84
CA ILE A 750 -22.12 19.18 -47.13
C ILE A 750 -22.55 20.61 -47.49
N ARG A 751 -22.89 21.46 -46.51
CA ARG A 751 -23.18 22.89 -46.74
C ARG A 751 -21.91 23.66 -47.11
N ILE A 752 -20.85 23.53 -46.31
CA ILE A 752 -19.55 24.17 -46.54
C ILE A 752 -19.03 23.85 -47.95
N ASN A 753 -19.05 22.58 -48.37
CA ASN A 753 -18.61 22.20 -49.70
C ASN A 753 -19.47 22.78 -50.83
N LYS A 754 -20.80 22.90 -50.65
CA LYS A 754 -21.69 23.55 -51.63
C LYS A 754 -21.47 25.05 -51.74
N ASP A 755 -21.10 25.72 -50.64
CA ASP A 755 -20.81 27.15 -50.66
C ASP A 755 -19.41 27.44 -51.23
N ASN A 756 -18.42 26.60 -50.91
CA ASN A 756 -17.10 26.59 -51.56
C ASN A 756 -17.22 26.35 -53.09
N GLU A 757 -18.12 25.46 -53.52
CA GLU A 757 -18.36 25.17 -54.94
C GLU A 757 -18.97 26.39 -55.69
N LYS A 758 -19.89 27.12 -55.05
CA LYS A 758 -20.41 28.39 -55.60
C LYS A 758 -19.31 29.44 -55.72
N GLU A 759 -18.46 29.58 -54.70
CA GLU A 759 -17.35 30.53 -54.72
C GLU A 759 -16.33 30.18 -55.80
N LEU A 760 -15.97 28.89 -55.94
CA LEU A 760 -15.11 28.39 -57.02
C LEU A 760 -15.70 28.71 -58.41
N MET A 761 -17.01 28.57 -58.59
CA MET A 761 -17.70 28.92 -59.84
C MET A 761 -17.73 30.43 -60.09
N SER A 762 -17.87 31.26 -59.04
CA SER A 762 -17.75 32.72 -59.15
C SER A 762 -16.33 33.14 -59.54
N LEU A 763 -15.30 32.54 -58.93
CA LEU A 763 -13.89 32.76 -59.26
C LEU A 763 -13.57 32.33 -60.71
N ARG A 764 -14.16 31.21 -61.19
CA ARG A 764 -14.04 30.79 -62.59
C ARG A 764 -14.67 31.77 -63.58
N SER A 765 -15.82 32.39 -63.25
CA SER A 765 -16.41 33.46 -64.08
C SER A 765 -15.47 34.66 -64.17
N LYS A 766 -15.01 35.16 -63.02
CA LYS A 766 -14.08 36.30 -62.94
C LYS A 766 -12.77 36.02 -63.67
N PHE A 767 -12.26 34.79 -63.62
CA PHE A 767 -11.07 34.40 -64.37
C PHE A 767 -11.30 34.40 -65.89
N ALA A 768 -12.46 33.94 -66.36
CA ALA A 768 -12.83 34.03 -67.77
C ALA A 768 -12.98 35.48 -68.25
N GLU A 769 -13.55 36.36 -67.42
CA GLU A 769 -13.62 37.81 -67.67
C GLU A 769 -12.23 38.45 -67.78
N VAL A 770 -11.28 38.06 -66.91
CA VAL A 770 -9.89 38.53 -66.97
C VAL A 770 -9.16 38.03 -68.22
N VAL A 771 -9.34 36.76 -68.61
CA VAL A 771 -8.73 36.20 -69.83
C VAL A 771 -9.27 36.87 -71.10
N ASP A 772 -10.56 37.20 -71.15
CA ASP A 772 -11.15 37.96 -72.26
C ASP A 772 -10.66 39.42 -72.29
N ALA A 773 -10.46 40.05 -71.13
CA ALA A 773 -9.83 41.38 -71.04
C ALA A 773 -8.35 41.37 -71.47
N GLU A 774 -7.58 40.34 -71.09
CA GLU A 774 -6.19 40.16 -71.52
C GLU A 774 -6.09 39.93 -73.04
N ARG A 775 -6.99 39.12 -73.60
CA ARG A 775 -7.10 38.93 -75.05
C ARG A 775 -7.36 40.25 -75.78
N LYS A 776 -8.33 41.05 -75.32
CA LYS A 776 -8.61 42.39 -75.87
C LYS A 776 -7.40 43.32 -75.75
N LEU A 777 -6.63 43.24 -74.66
CA LEU A 777 -5.39 44.00 -74.49
C LEU A 777 -4.31 43.58 -75.50
N ILE A 778 -4.22 42.28 -75.83
CA ILE A 778 -3.33 41.77 -76.88
C ILE A 778 -3.78 42.28 -78.26
N ASP A 779 -5.07 42.20 -78.59
CA ASP A 779 -5.62 42.71 -79.85
C ASP A 779 -5.35 44.23 -80.00
N CYS A 780 -5.52 45.02 -78.93
CA CYS A 780 -5.16 46.43 -78.90
C CYS A 780 -3.65 46.69 -79.07
N LYS A 781 -2.77 45.84 -78.50
CA LYS A 781 -1.32 45.92 -78.72
C LYS A 781 -0.95 45.62 -80.17
N CYS A 782 -1.56 44.63 -80.80
CA CYS A 782 -1.37 44.34 -82.22
C CYS A 782 -1.83 45.49 -83.11
N LEU A 783 -2.97 46.12 -82.81
CA LEU A 783 -3.44 47.33 -83.49
C LEU A 783 -2.47 48.52 -83.32
N LEU A 784 -1.92 48.72 -82.12
CA LEU A 784 -0.90 49.75 -81.86
C LEU A 784 0.39 49.51 -82.64
N VAL A 785 0.86 48.27 -82.77
CA VAL A 785 2.03 47.93 -83.62
C VAL A 785 1.74 48.19 -85.10
N LEU A 786 0.55 47.82 -85.59
CA LEU A 786 0.16 48.11 -86.98
C LEU A 786 0.07 49.62 -87.25
N LEU A 787 -0.49 50.40 -86.32
CA LEU A 787 -0.54 51.87 -86.41
C LEU A 787 0.85 52.50 -86.34
N TYR A 788 1.74 51.99 -85.49
CA TYR A 788 3.12 52.47 -85.40
C TYR A 788 3.89 52.21 -86.71
N ASN A 789 3.79 51.00 -87.25
CA ASN A 789 4.40 50.63 -88.52
C ASN A 789 3.86 51.46 -89.69
N GLU A 790 2.56 51.81 -89.69
CA GLU A 790 1.95 52.67 -90.72
C GLU A 790 2.40 54.13 -90.57
N ILE A 791 2.54 54.65 -89.34
CA ILE A 791 3.14 55.97 -89.09
C ILE A 791 4.60 56.01 -89.55
N GLU A 792 5.37 54.96 -89.29
CA GLU A 792 6.75 54.82 -89.75
C GLU A 792 6.82 54.73 -91.29
N ARG A 793 5.92 53.98 -91.93
CA ARG A 793 5.76 53.91 -93.40
C ARG A 793 5.45 55.29 -94.00
N LEU A 794 4.49 56.01 -93.43
CA LEU A 794 4.10 57.36 -93.89
C LEU A 794 5.20 58.40 -93.66
N ASN A 795 5.99 58.27 -92.59
CA ASN A 795 7.17 59.12 -92.37
C ASN A 795 8.26 58.82 -93.41
N GLN A 796 8.51 57.53 -93.74
CA GLN A 796 9.46 57.15 -94.79
C GLN A 796 8.99 57.61 -96.18
N GLU A 797 7.70 57.51 -96.51
CA GLU A 797 7.15 58.10 -97.75
C GLU A 797 7.39 59.62 -97.78
N LYS A 798 7.13 60.31 -96.68
CA LYS A 798 7.35 61.76 -96.56
C LYS A 798 8.83 62.17 -96.63
N GLU A 799 9.77 61.36 -96.12
CA GLU A 799 11.21 61.62 -96.29
C GLU A 799 11.66 61.41 -97.74
N ASN A 800 11.12 60.39 -98.43
CA ASN A 800 11.40 60.15 -99.85
C ASN A 800 10.81 61.26 -100.75
N ASP A 801 9.61 61.75 -100.47
CA ASP A 801 9.00 62.88 -101.20
C ASP A 801 9.83 64.18 -101.05
N ASN A 802 10.46 64.39 -99.88
CA ASN A 802 11.40 65.51 -99.66
C ASN A 802 12.80 65.30 -100.28
N LEU A 803 13.06 64.14 -100.90
CA LEU A 803 14.30 63.81 -101.63
C LEU A 803 14.12 63.82 -103.16
N LEU A 804 12.92 64.18 -103.65
CA LEU A 804 12.56 64.21 -105.07
C LEU A 804 12.13 65.61 -105.58
N VAL A 805 12.50 66.67 -104.84
CA VAL A 805 12.30 68.09 -105.18
C VAL A 805 13.61 68.86 -105.04
#